data_AF-A0A935GWL3-F1
#
_entry.id   AF-A0A935GWL3-F1
#
_cell.length_a   1.000
_cell.length_b   1.000
_cell.length_c   1.000
_cell.angle_alpha   90.00
_cell.angle_beta   90.00
_cell.angle_gamma   90.00
#
_symmetry.space_group_name_H-M   'P 1'
#
loop_
_entity.id
_entity.type
_entity.pdbx_description
1 polymer ?
#
loop_
_entity_poly.entity_id
_entity_poly.type
_entity_poly.pdbx_seq_one_letter_code
_entity_poly.pdbx_strand_id
1 'polypeptide(L)'
;MQTPPPGSSEDFEKLLQQAGAQLLVNTQTTAFVDWFVSHAPEITPHFLAGMPPGGEEDAERLLRFMAMNLYGDMPNPANALQAPGHIKQSRNDPCACGSGKKYKQCCGTFSIPAPFGQLNLLRFVLDAYPQKRLAEVAQSKAAIHAVADTAIQWLTEGKAQRTADLLEPYFAGTGPLSVKLSPIFNELMDAWSELGQNDKRQSLVQELQVRGDRPLKSDALQRLTTILADRGDYAAAWHTFKEASAFNPNDPALSFLEVTVLVSEGRLDEARTRARWWASFLARQRDPDLAHPIERLLEMADDPHLGLLHTAAEANPDLQRLHTLFLAAPQPKVRHSFAVHTEKDEQNVLHTLTPEFKPDAPLAKLEKRWRKTFHQVKPMLTAVQNGAEEVWENAADWLDLLQKQPDLWFSFDVLDDLVMALDTVNWGGVTERFVVPMAERAAEQLRLTIESGNAPKLECRWMFRAHRPVLRPIAMLAFVCKENQNWTRFMEVAHWLVLELNPNDNHGLRTDLCDVYARFARWQDILNLQGRYPDDIQPSLLLNAVLAAYKLQDTAKAQALLWEAKKRCPAAVKMLLEADPKPVKPDDQHGGIVVGGKYEAWLYVSEVRPFWLEHKALDWARTAVRPPKRAHGEGSTP
;
A
#
# COMPACT_ATOMS: atom_id res chain seq x y z
N MET A 1 -5.62 -14.53 -38.08
CA MET A 1 -6.83 -14.11 -37.34
C MET A 1 -6.94 -12.61 -37.51
N GLN A 2 -8.05 -12.13 -38.08
CA GLN A 2 -8.33 -10.69 -38.14
C GLN A 2 -8.56 -10.20 -36.70
N THR A 3 -8.03 -9.03 -36.37
CA THR A 3 -8.36 -8.33 -35.13
C THR A 3 -9.87 -8.14 -35.07
N PRO A 4 -10.55 -8.55 -33.99
CA PRO A 4 -11.99 -8.43 -33.89
C PRO A 4 -12.41 -6.95 -33.91
N PRO A 5 -13.59 -6.62 -34.45
CA PRO A 5 -14.03 -5.23 -34.57
C PRO A 5 -14.11 -4.55 -33.19
N PRO A 6 -13.82 -3.24 -33.08
CA PRO A 6 -13.97 -2.47 -31.84
C PRO A 6 -15.39 -2.67 -31.25
N GLY A 7 -15.49 -2.85 -29.93
CA GLY A 7 -16.77 -3.08 -29.23
C GLY A 7 -17.21 -4.54 -29.12
N SER A 8 -16.63 -5.46 -29.91
CA SER A 8 -16.98 -6.89 -29.86
C SER A 8 -16.71 -7.58 -28.52
N SER A 9 -15.75 -7.10 -27.73
CA SER A 9 -15.46 -7.61 -26.39
C SER A 9 -16.57 -7.26 -25.39
N GLU A 10 -17.08 -6.02 -25.42
CA GLU A 10 -18.16 -5.57 -24.55
C GLU A 10 -19.48 -6.27 -24.89
N ASP A 11 -19.77 -6.43 -26.19
CA ASP A 11 -20.91 -7.20 -26.70
C ASP A 11 -20.91 -8.63 -26.10
N PHE A 12 -19.75 -9.29 -26.12
CA PHE A 12 -19.61 -10.65 -25.65
C PHE A 12 -19.77 -10.76 -24.12
N GLU A 13 -19.21 -9.83 -23.37
CA GLU A 13 -19.39 -9.78 -21.91
C GLU A 13 -20.87 -9.61 -21.53
N LYS A 14 -21.58 -8.67 -22.18
CA LYS A 14 -23.03 -8.48 -21.98
C LYS A 14 -23.83 -9.73 -22.31
N LEU A 15 -23.47 -10.43 -23.39
CA LEU A 15 -24.11 -11.69 -23.76
C LEU A 15 -23.94 -12.76 -22.67
N LEU A 16 -22.74 -12.91 -22.12
CA LEU A 16 -22.47 -13.87 -21.04
C LEU A 16 -23.23 -13.51 -19.75
N GLN A 17 -23.27 -12.23 -19.38
CA GLN A 17 -24.05 -11.75 -18.22
C GLN A 17 -25.54 -12.09 -18.37
N GLN A 18 -26.14 -11.81 -19.53
CA GLN A 18 -27.55 -12.11 -19.77
C GLN A 18 -27.81 -13.63 -19.86
N ALA A 19 -26.88 -14.40 -20.41
CA ALA A 19 -26.97 -15.86 -20.47
C ALA A 19 -26.99 -16.49 -19.06
N GLY A 20 -26.12 -16.00 -18.15
CA GLY A 20 -26.13 -16.42 -16.75
C GLY A 20 -27.46 -16.12 -16.07
N ALA A 21 -28.03 -14.93 -16.29
CA ALA A 21 -29.34 -14.57 -15.78
C ALA A 21 -30.47 -15.46 -16.34
N GLN A 22 -30.43 -15.77 -17.64
CA GLN A 22 -31.43 -16.61 -18.28
C GLN A 22 -31.48 -18.02 -17.67
N LEU A 23 -30.32 -18.60 -17.32
CA LEU A 23 -30.25 -19.92 -16.69
C LEU A 23 -30.76 -19.95 -15.25
N LEU A 24 -30.94 -18.80 -14.59
CA LEU A 24 -31.63 -18.71 -13.30
C LEU A 24 -33.15 -18.70 -13.45
N VAL A 25 -33.65 -18.21 -14.59
CA VAL A 25 -35.08 -18.14 -14.90
C VAL A 25 -35.58 -19.47 -15.46
N ASN A 26 -34.88 -20.03 -16.44
CA ASN A 26 -35.26 -21.27 -17.10
C ASN A 26 -34.03 -22.10 -17.49
N THR A 27 -33.92 -23.27 -16.88
CA THR A 27 -32.79 -24.20 -17.08
C THR A 27 -33.02 -25.18 -18.23
N GLN A 28 -34.11 -25.07 -19.01
CA GLN A 28 -34.35 -25.96 -20.15
C GLN A 28 -33.47 -25.56 -21.34
N THR A 29 -32.75 -26.53 -21.91
CA THR A 29 -31.85 -26.31 -23.05
C THR A 29 -32.54 -25.67 -24.25
N THR A 30 -33.76 -26.12 -24.60
CA THR A 30 -34.51 -25.57 -25.74
C THR A 30 -34.88 -24.11 -25.51
N ALA A 31 -35.39 -23.77 -24.32
CA ALA A 31 -35.72 -22.40 -23.96
C ALA A 31 -34.49 -21.48 -23.94
N PHE A 32 -33.34 -21.98 -23.50
CA PHE A 32 -32.08 -21.24 -23.54
C PHE A 32 -31.62 -20.99 -24.99
N VAL A 33 -31.68 -22.00 -25.86
CA VAL A 33 -31.30 -21.86 -27.27
C VAL A 33 -32.22 -20.87 -27.99
N ASP A 34 -33.53 -20.96 -27.77
CA ASP A 34 -34.49 -20.04 -28.40
C ASP A 34 -34.30 -18.59 -27.91
N TRP A 35 -34.03 -18.41 -26.61
CA TRP A 35 -33.64 -17.10 -26.06
C TRP A 35 -32.36 -16.59 -26.71
N PHE A 36 -31.32 -17.41 -26.79
CA PHE A 36 -30.02 -17.00 -27.33
C PHE A 36 -30.15 -16.59 -28.80
N VAL A 37 -30.83 -17.38 -29.62
CA VAL A 37 -31.03 -17.08 -31.05
C VAL A 37 -31.81 -15.79 -31.26
N SER A 38 -32.81 -15.51 -30.40
CA SER A 38 -33.62 -14.30 -30.52
C SER A 38 -32.93 -13.04 -30.02
N HIS A 39 -32.11 -13.13 -28.96
CA HIS A 39 -31.56 -11.94 -28.29
C HIS A 39 -30.09 -11.67 -28.64
N ALA A 40 -29.29 -12.70 -28.96
CA ALA A 40 -27.88 -12.52 -29.30
C ALA A 40 -27.64 -11.50 -30.44
N PRO A 41 -28.50 -11.40 -31.48
CA PRO A 41 -28.31 -10.38 -32.52
C PRO A 41 -28.41 -8.94 -32.02
N GLU A 42 -29.29 -8.68 -31.05
CA GLU A 42 -29.47 -7.36 -30.45
C GLU A 42 -28.37 -7.04 -29.44
N ILE A 43 -27.87 -8.05 -28.72
CA ILE A 43 -26.82 -7.91 -27.71
C ILE A 43 -25.43 -7.78 -28.35
N THR A 44 -25.22 -8.44 -29.50
CA THR A 44 -23.89 -8.54 -30.14
C THR A 44 -23.84 -8.00 -31.59
N PRO A 45 -24.29 -6.75 -31.82
CA PRO A 45 -24.37 -6.18 -33.18
C PRO A 45 -22.99 -6.09 -33.86
N HIS A 46 -21.91 -5.84 -33.11
CA HIS A 46 -20.57 -5.71 -33.68
C HIS A 46 -19.98 -7.07 -34.09
N PHE A 47 -20.30 -8.11 -33.32
CA PHE A 47 -19.90 -9.49 -33.63
C PHE A 47 -20.56 -9.99 -34.92
N LEU A 48 -21.86 -9.76 -35.07
CA LEU A 48 -22.59 -10.17 -36.28
C LEU A 48 -22.14 -9.40 -37.52
N ALA A 49 -21.84 -8.10 -37.39
CA ALA A 49 -21.32 -7.30 -38.50
C ALA A 49 -19.96 -7.78 -39.02
N GLY A 50 -19.18 -8.48 -38.19
CA GLY A 50 -17.88 -9.07 -38.56
C GLY A 50 -17.96 -10.45 -39.22
N MET A 51 -19.15 -11.06 -39.31
CA MET A 51 -19.30 -12.38 -39.93
C MET A 51 -19.21 -12.31 -41.46
N PRO A 52 -18.56 -13.29 -42.11
CA PRO A 52 -18.57 -13.37 -43.56
C PRO A 52 -20.01 -13.50 -44.07
N PRO A 53 -20.35 -12.93 -45.23
CA PRO A 53 -21.71 -13.00 -45.78
C PRO A 53 -22.09 -14.46 -46.07
N GLY A 54 -22.86 -15.04 -45.15
CA GLY A 54 -23.68 -16.23 -45.35
C GLY A 54 -25.15 -15.83 -45.41
N GLY A 55 -26.02 -16.70 -45.93
CA GLY A 55 -27.46 -16.46 -45.85
C GLY A 55 -27.96 -16.44 -44.39
N GLU A 56 -29.14 -15.87 -44.13
CA GLU A 56 -29.79 -15.84 -42.81
C GLU A 56 -29.82 -17.22 -42.13
N GLU A 57 -30.00 -18.27 -42.93
CA GLU A 57 -30.04 -19.67 -42.48
C GLU A 57 -28.70 -20.16 -41.91
N ASP A 58 -27.55 -19.65 -42.38
CA ASP A 58 -26.24 -20.01 -41.85
C ASP A 58 -25.90 -19.24 -40.57
N ALA A 59 -26.35 -17.99 -40.44
CA ALA A 59 -26.23 -17.19 -39.22
C ALA A 59 -27.05 -17.80 -38.07
N GLU A 60 -28.30 -18.17 -38.32
CA GLU A 60 -29.15 -18.83 -37.30
C GLU A 60 -28.53 -20.15 -36.83
N ARG A 61 -28.02 -20.97 -37.76
CA ARG A 61 -27.35 -22.24 -37.42
C ARG A 61 -26.12 -22.03 -36.56
N LEU A 62 -25.36 -20.96 -36.81
CA LEU A 62 -24.19 -20.60 -36.01
C LEU A 62 -24.58 -20.13 -34.61
N LEU A 63 -25.60 -19.27 -34.48
CA LEU A 63 -26.14 -18.85 -33.18
C LEU A 63 -26.65 -20.05 -32.36
N ARG A 64 -27.39 -20.97 -33.00
CA ARG A 64 -27.84 -22.23 -32.39
C ARG A 64 -26.67 -23.11 -31.94
N PHE A 65 -25.60 -23.18 -32.73
CA PHE A 65 -24.38 -23.89 -32.36
C PHE A 65 -23.71 -23.23 -31.14
N MET A 66 -23.55 -21.91 -31.13
CA MET A 66 -22.97 -21.18 -30.01
C MET A 66 -23.80 -21.34 -28.73
N ALA A 67 -25.13 -21.25 -28.83
CA ALA A 67 -26.04 -21.46 -27.71
C ALA A 67 -25.87 -22.83 -27.07
N MET A 68 -25.74 -23.89 -27.88
CA MET A 68 -25.53 -25.26 -27.38
C MET A 68 -24.18 -25.44 -26.68
N ASN A 69 -23.11 -24.80 -27.19
CA ASN A 69 -21.82 -24.85 -26.53
C ASN A 69 -21.85 -24.07 -25.23
N LEU A 70 -22.37 -22.83 -25.24
CA LEU A 70 -22.51 -22.01 -24.05
C LEU A 70 -23.33 -22.71 -22.96
N TYR A 71 -24.48 -23.28 -23.31
CA TYR A 71 -25.30 -24.05 -22.38
C TYR A 71 -24.55 -25.25 -21.80
N GLY A 72 -23.77 -25.95 -22.63
CA GLY A 72 -22.97 -27.11 -22.21
C GLY A 72 -21.86 -26.76 -21.23
N ASP A 73 -21.26 -25.58 -21.39
CA ASP A 73 -20.12 -25.10 -20.61
C ASP A 73 -20.54 -24.28 -19.38
N MET A 74 -21.70 -23.63 -19.42
CA MET A 74 -22.15 -22.70 -18.37
C MET A 74 -22.78 -23.45 -17.18
N PRO A 75 -22.24 -23.29 -15.97
CA PRO A 75 -22.85 -23.83 -14.76
C PRO A 75 -24.28 -23.35 -14.56
N ASN A 76 -25.18 -24.21 -14.09
CA ASN A 76 -26.57 -23.78 -13.85
C ASN A 76 -27.21 -24.45 -12.61
N PRO A 77 -28.27 -23.86 -12.03
CA PRO A 77 -28.89 -24.38 -10.82
C PRO A 77 -29.47 -25.78 -10.95
N ALA A 78 -29.98 -26.16 -12.12
CA ALA A 78 -30.58 -27.49 -12.33
C ALA A 78 -29.54 -28.62 -12.24
N ASN A 79 -28.26 -28.31 -12.45
CA ASN A 79 -27.16 -29.25 -12.29
C ASN A 79 -26.26 -28.87 -11.10
N ALA A 80 -26.85 -28.38 -10.01
CA ALA A 80 -26.14 -28.00 -8.78
C ALA A 80 -24.92 -27.08 -9.03
N LEU A 81 -25.07 -26.11 -9.93
CA LEU A 81 -24.02 -25.16 -10.36
C LEU A 81 -22.78 -25.85 -10.94
N GLN A 82 -22.99 -26.95 -11.66
CA GLN A 82 -22.00 -27.55 -12.55
C GLN A 82 -22.44 -27.40 -14.00
N ALA A 83 -21.47 -27.30 -14.91
CA ALA A 83 -21.72 -27.36 -16.34
C ALA A 83 -22.42 -28.70 -16.67
N PRO A 84 -23.56 -28.69 -17.40
CA PRO A 84 -24.26 -29.91 -17.76
C PRO A 84 -23.49 -30.77 -18.77
N GLY A 85 -22.51 -30.18 -19.45
CA GLY A 85 -21.70 -30.81 -20.50
C GLY A 85 -22.40 -30.82 -21.85
N HIS A 86 -21.62 -31.10 -22.90
CA HIS A 86 -22.13 -31.12 -24.26
C HIS A 86 -22.97 -32.37 -24.55
N ILE A 87 -24.09 -32.18 -25.24
CA ILE A 87 -24.97 -33.27 -25.67
C ILE A 87 -24.25 -34.09 -26.75
N LYS A 88 -24.02 -35.38 -26.48
CA LYS A 88 -23.44 -36.32 -27.45
C LYS A 88 -24.50 -36.73 -28.47
N GLN A 89 -24.25 -36.46 -29.76
CA GLN A 89 -25.16 -36.79 -30.86
C GLN A 89 -24.46 -37.62 -31.94
N SER A 90 -25.17 -38.60 -32.51
CA SER A 90 -24.74 -39.29 -33.72
C SER A 90 -24.96 -38.41 -34.95
N ARG A 91 -24.19 -38.66 -36.02
CA ARG A 91 -24.21 -37.88 -37.26
C ARG A 91 -25.61 -37.72 -37.88
N ASN A 92 -26.49 -38.71 -37.71
CA ASN A 92 -27.82 -38.73 -38.33
C ASN A 92 -28.97 -38.37 -37.38
N ASP A 93 -28.70 -38.11 -36.10
CA ASP A 93 -29.73 -37.75 -35.12
C ASP A 93 -30.31 -36.36 -35.43
N PRO A 94 -31.57 -36.07 -35.06
CA PRO A 94 -32.08 -34.70 -35.02
C PRO A 94 -31.17 -33.82 -34.16
N CYS A 95 -30.82 -32.63 -34.65
CA CYS A 95 -29.90 -31.72 -33.97
C CYS A 95 -30.50 -31.20 -32.66
N ALA A 96 -29.75 -31.28 -31.55
CA ALA A 96 -30.25 -30.92 -30.22
C ALA A 96 -30.48 -29.41 -30.03
N CYS A 97 -30.01 -28.58 -30.96
CA CYS A 97 -30.25 -27.15 -30.98
C CYS A 97 -31.68 -26.74 -31.42
N GLY A 98 -32.56 -27.72 -31.68
CA GLY A 98 -33.96 -27.45 -32.02
C GLY A 98 -34.23 -27.09 -33.49
N SER A 99 -33.22 -27.13 -34.37
CA SER A 99 -33.39 -26.75 -35.79
C SER A 99 -34.21 -27.73 -36.65
N GLY A 100 -34.52 -28.92 -36.14
CA GLY A 100 -35.21 -29.99 -36.89
C GLY A 100 -34.35 -30.71 -37.95
N LYS A 101 -33.13 -30.24 -38.23
CA LYS A 101 -32.19 -30.86 -39.19
C LYS A 101 -31.39 -32.01 -38.56
N LYS A 102 -30.79 -32.87 -39.38
CA LYS A 102 -29.81 -33.88 -38.90
C LYS A 102 -28.55 -33.18 -38.37
N TYR A 103 -27.92 -33.70 -37.31
CA TYR A 103 -26.74 -33.11 -36.68
C TYR A 103 -25.63 -32.78 -37.70
N LYS A 104 -25.27 -33.72 -38.59
CA LYS A 104 -24.25 -33.51 -39.64
C LYS A 104 -24.59 -32.43 -40.67
N GLN A 105 -25.84 -31.99 -40.75
CA GLN A 105 -26.34 -30.95 -41.64
C GLN A 105 -26.67 -29.65 -40.89
N CYS A 106 -26.42 -29.60 -39.57
CA CYS A 106 -26.67 -28.45 -38.72
C CYS A 106 -25.43 -28.12 -37.90
N CYS A 107 -25.44 -28.35 -36.58
CA CYS A 107 -24.32 -28.00 -35.69
C CYS A 107 -23.03 -28.79 -36.02
N GLY A 108 -23.16 -30.00 -36.55
CA GLY A 108 -22.02 -30.85 -36.92
C GLY A 108 -21.25 -30.42 -38.17
N THR A 109 -21.62 -29.32 -38.83
CA THR A 109 -20.83 -28.72 -39.92
C THR A 109 -19.84 -27.67 -39.42
N PHE A 110 -20.01 -27.16 -38.20
CA PHE A 110 -19.10 -26.17 -37.64
C PHE A 110 -17.93 -26.88 -36.97
N SER A 111 -16.71 -26.44 -37.28
CA SER A 111 -15.48 -26.87 -36.63
C SER A 111 -14.77 -25.65 -36.06
N ILE A 112 -15.43 -25.02 -35.09
CA ILE A 112 -14.91 -23.85 -34.37
C ILE A 112 -14.33 -24.36 -33.04
N PRO A 113 -13.07 -24.03 -32.69
CA PRO A 113 -12.53 -24.28 -31.36
C PRO A 113 -13.46 -23.71 -30.28
N ALA A 114 -13.50 -24.31 -29.09
CA ALA A 114 -14.40 -23.96 -27.99
C ALA A 114 -14.60 -22.42 -27.87
N PRO A 115 -15.74 -21.87 -28.32
CA PRO A 115 -15.90 -20.42 -28.54
C PRO A 115 -15.85 -19.60 -27.25
N PHE A 116 -16.01 -20.26 -26.09
CA PHE A 116 -15.98 -19.65 -24.76
C PHE A 116 -14.73 -20.02 -23.94
N GLY A 117 -13.77 -20.74 -24.55
CA GLY A 117 -12.43 -20.97 -24.01
C GLY A 117 -12.38 -21.55 -22.59
N GLN A 118 -11.42 -21.08 -21.80
CA GLN A 118 -11.23 -21.42 -20.38
C GLN A 118 -11.85 -20.36 -19.44
N LEU A 119 -12.86 -19.62 -19.90
CA LEU A 119 -13.48 -18.57 -19.09
C LEU A 119 -14.21 -19.18 -17.89
N ASN A 120 -14.16 -18.49 -16.75
CA ASN A 120 -14.96 -18.85 -15.59
C ASN A 120 -16.43 -18.45 -15.79
N LEU A 121 -17.21 -19.31 -16.46
CA LEU A 121 -18.61 -19.03 -16.75
C LEU A 121 -19.52 -19.04 -15.51
N LEU A 122 -19.07 -19.61 -14.39
CA LEU A 122 -19.81 -19.57 -13.12
C LEU A 122 -20.04 -18.13 -12.66
N ARG A 123 -19.06 -17.25 -12.90
CA ARG A 123 -19.09 -15.83 -12.51
C ARG A 123 -20.38 -15.14 -12.99
N PHE A 124 -20.71 -15.29 -14.27
CA PHE A 124 -21.88 -14.63 -14.86
C PHE A 124 -23.22 -15.15 -14.31
N VAL A 125 -23.25 -16.43 -13.90
CA VAL A 125 -24.42 -17.02 -13.23
C VAL A 125 -24.54 -16.48 -11.81
N LEU A 126 -23.39 -16.34 -11.11
CA LEU A 126 -23.32 -15.79 -9.76
C LEU A 126 -23.63 -14.29 -9.71
N ASP A 127 -23.32 -13.52 -10.76
CA ASP A 127 -23.67 -12.10 -10.87
C ASP A 127 -25.18 -11.89 -10.82
N ALA A 128 -25.94 -12.74 -11.51
CA ALA A 128 -27.40 -12.68 -11.52
C ALA A 128 -28.03 -13.40 -10.31
N TYR A 129 -27.25 -14.15 -9.51
CA TYR A 129 -27.77 -14.92 -8.39
C TYR A 129 -28.32 -13.99 -7.28
N PRO A 130 -29.53 -14.22 -6.75
CA PRO A 130 -30.06 -13.37 -5.69
C PRO A 130 -29.18 -13.37 -4.45
N GLN A 131 -28.84 -12.20 -3.91
CA GLN A 131 -27.93 -12.07 -2.76
C GLN A 131 -28.37 -12.93 -1.57
N LYS A 132 -29.67 -12.95 -1.26
CA LYS A 132 -30.26 -13.75 -0.17
C LYS A 132 -30.11 -15.27 -0.35
N ARG A 133 -29.74 -15.73 -1.54
CA ARG A 133 -29.60 -17.14 -1.90
C ARG A 133 -28.14 -17.56 -2.10
N LEU A 134 -27.17 -16.65 -1.97
CA LEU A 134 -25.75 -16.98 -2.17
C LEU A 134 -25.26 -18.10 -1.23
N ALA A 135 -25.82 -18.21 -0.03
CA ALA A 135 -25.49 -19.29 0.89
C ALA A 135 -25.86 -20.70 0.39
N GLU A 136 -26.76 -20.82 -0.59
CA GLU A 136 -27.08 -22.09 -1.24
C GLU A 136 -25.89 -22.61 -2.08
N VAL A 137 -24.98 -21.74 -2.53
CA VAL A 137 -23.84 -22.11 -3.37
C VAL A 137 -22.88 -23.05 -2.62
N ALA A 138 -22.68 -22.85 -1.32
CA ALA A 138 -21.85 -23.73 -0.49
C ALA A 138 -22.42 -25.17 -0.38
N GLN A 139 -23.71 -25.34 -0.63
CA GLN A 139 -24.39 -26.65 -0.64
C GLN A 139 -24.47 -27.26 -2.05
N SER A 140 -23.99 -26.54 -3.06
CA SER A 140 -23.98 -26.97 -4.45
C SER A 140 -22.74 -27.82 -4.77
N LYS A 141 -22.56 -28.16 -6.06
CA LYS A 141 -21.37 -28.82 -6.58
C LYS A 141 -20.49 -27.87 -7.40
N ALA A 142 -20.66 -26.55 -7.23
CA ALA A 142 -19.83 -25.54 -7.85
C ALA A 142 -18.34 -25.80 -7.57
N ALA A 143 -17.50 -25.59 -8.58
CA ALA A 143 -16.07 -25.80 -8.44
C ALA A 143 -15.46 -24.71 -7.54
N ILE A 144 -14.73 -25.12 -6.50
CA ILE A 144 -14.17 -24.20 -5.50
C ILE A 144 -13.29 -23.12 -6.13
N HIS A 145 -12.44 -23.47 -7.10
CA HIS A 145 -11.59 -22.50 -7.79
C HIS A 145 -12.41 -21.48 -8.60
N ALA A 146 -13.53 -21.87 -9.21
CA ALA A 146 -14.41 -20.97 -9.95
C ALA A 146 -15.18 -20.01 -9.02
N VAL A 147 -15.51 -20.48 -7.82
CA VAL A 147 -16.10 -19.64 -6.75
C VAL A 147 -15.07 -18.64 -6.23
N ALA A 148 -13.84 -19.09 -5.96
CA ALA A 148 -12.75 -18.20 -5.54
C ALA A 148 -12.41 -17.16 -6.61
N ASP A 149 -12.29 -17.56 -7.88
CA ASP A 149 -12.05 -16.64 -9.00
C ASP A 149 -13.19 -15.61 -9.17
N THR A 150 -14.45 -16.02 -8.93
CA THR A 150 -15.57 -15.08 -8.87
C THR A 150 -15.40 -14.06 -7.73
N ALA A 151 -14.97 -14.53 -6.56
CA ALA A 151 -14.75 -13.69 -5.39
C ALA A 151 -13.62 -12.66 -5.61
N ILE A 152 -12.49 -13.07 -6.20
CA ILE A 152 -11.38 -12.17 -6.58
C ILE A 152 -11.92 -11.01 -7.42
N GLN A 153 -12.62 -11.34 -8.50
CA GLN A 153 -13.15 -10.33 -9.42
C GLN A 153 -14.19 -9.41 -8.74
N TRP A 154 -15.04 -9.95 -7.86
CA TRP A 154 -15.99 -9.13 -7.09
C TRP A 154 -15.31 -8.19 -6.11
N LEU A 155 -14.19 -8.60 -5.49
CA LEU A 155 -13.41 -7.71 -4.62
C LEU A 155 -12.79 -6.56 -5.42
N THR A 156 -12.22 -6.84 -6.60
CA THR A 156 -11.74 -5.79 -7.52
C THR A 156 -12.85 -4.80 -7.91
N GLU A 157 -14.10 -5.26 -7.97
CA GLU A 157 -15.28 -4.42 -8.24
C GLU A 157 -15.89 -3.75 -6.99
N GLY A 158 -15.25 -3.86 -5.82
CA GLY A 158 -15.72 -3.27 -4.56
C GLY A 158 -16.94 -3.96 -3.95
N LYS A 159 -17.21 -5.21 -4.31
CA LYS A 159 -18.39 -5.98 -3.85
C LYS A 159 -18.08 -6.85 -2.61
N ALA A 160 -17.26 -6.35 -1.68
CA ALA A 160 -16.79 -7.10 -0.51
C ALA A 160 -17.89 -7.79 0.31
N GLN A 161 -19.02 -7.10 0.57
CA GLN A 161 -20.12 -7.70 1.33
C GLN A 161 -20.76 -8.88 0.58
N ARG A 162 -20.90 -8.78 -0.75
CA ARG A 162 -21.44 -9.86 -1.57
C ARG A 162 -20.50 -11.06 -1.60
N THR A 163 -19.19 -10.80 -1.67
CA THR A 163 -18.15 -11.83 -1.55
C THR A 163 -18.23 -12.55 -0.21
N ALA A 164 -18.33 -11.82 0.90
CA ALA A 164 -18.50 -12.43 2.22
C ALA A 164 -19.77 -13.31 2.28
N ASP A 165 -20.92 -12.80 1.80
CA ASP A 165 -22.19 -13.55 1.79
C ASP A 165 -22.11 -14.87 1.00
N LEU A 166 -21.27 -14.93 -0.04
CA LEU A 166 -21.00 -16.12 -0.85
C LEU A 166 -20.09 -17.12 -0.13
N LEU A 167 -19.04 -16.64 0.54
CA LEU A 167 -17.94 -17.47 1.03
C LEU A 167 -18.10 -17.93 2.48
N GLU A 168 -18.68 -17.11 3.36
CA GLU A 168 -18.90 -17.47 4.79
C GLU A 168 -19.55 -18.85 4.98
N PRO A 169 -20.57 -19.24 4.20
CA PRO A 169 -21.28 -20.51 4.40
C PRO A 169 -20.42 -21.76 4.19
N TYR A 170 -19.28 -21.67 3.50
CA TYR A 170 -18.33 -22.79 3.33
C TYR A 170 -17.64 -23.20 4.63
N PHE A 171 -17.57 -22.29 5.62
CA PHE A 171 -16.93 -22.54 6.91
C PHE A 171 -17.92 -22.87 8.03
N ALA A 172 -19.22 -22.87 7.74
CA ALA A 172 -20.25 -23.15 8.72
C ALA A 172 -20.19 -24.59 9.27
N GLY A 173 -20.84 -24.81 10.42
CA GLY A 173 -20.95 -26.11 11.09
C GLY A 173 -19.73 -26.49 11.93
N THR A 174 -19.70 -27.73 12.42
CA THR A 174 -18.65 -28.22 13.34
C THR A 174 -17.78 -29.33 12.74
N GLY A 175 -17.98 -29.64 11.45
CA GLY A 175 -17.27 -30.73 10.76
C GLY A 175 -15.82 -30.37 10.41
N PRO A 176 -14.98 -31.38 10.07
CA PRO A 176 -13.61 -31.14 9.64
C PRO A 176 -13.58 -30.32 8.33
N LEU A 177 -12.55 -29.49 8.19
CA LEU A 177 -12.31 -28.66 7.01
C LEU A 177 -11.04 -29.14 6.29
N SER A 178 -10.98 -28.96 4.98
CA SER A 178 -9.87 -29.45 4.16
C SER A 178 -9.24 -28.34 3.33
N VAL A 179 -7.94 -28.48 3.02
CA VAL A 179 -7.14 -27.61 2.16
C VAL A 179 -7.81 -27.23 0.84
N LYS A 180 -8.76 -28.04 0.35
CA LYS A 180 -9.58 -27.68 -0.82
C LYS A 180 -10.28 -26.32 -0.67
N LEU A 181 -10.56 -25.87 0.55
CA LEU A 181 -11.18 -24.58 0.86
C LEU A 181 -10.17 -23.42 0.95
N SER A 182 -8.87 -23.69 0.84
CA SER A 182 -7.81 -22.66 0.94
C SER A 182 -8.03 -21.45 0.02
N PRO A 183 -8.39 -21.62 -1.28
CA PRO A 183 -8.68 -20.47 -2.14
C PRO A 183 -9.84 -19.61 -1.60
N ILE A 184 -10.93 -20.24 -1.17
CA ILE A 184 -12.09 -19.53 -0.60
C ILE A 184 -11.74 -18.87 0.75
N PHE A 185 -10.88 -19.51 1.56
CA PHE A 185 -10.42 -18.94 2.83
C PHE A 185 -9.67 -17.63 2.60
N ASN A 186 -8.74 -17.60 1.64
CA ASN A 186 -7.95 -16.41 1.36
C ASN A 186 -8.86 -15.25 0.92
N GLU A 187 -9.75 -15.48 -0.05
CA GLU A 187 -10.66 -14.44 -0.53
C GLU A 187 -11.65 -13.95 0.54
N LEU A 188 -12.10 -14.83 1.44
CA LEU A 188 -12.95 -14.40 2.56
C LEU A 188 -12.18 -13.52 3.56
N MET A 189 -10.91 -13.83 3.80
CA MET A 189 -10.05 -13.02 4.67
C MET A 189 -9.78 -11.62 4.07
N ASP A 190 -9.68 -11.52 2.75
CA ASP A 190 -9.57 -10.25 2.03
C ASP A 190 -10.89 -9.45 2.08
N ALA A 191 -12.02 -10.11 1.80
CA ALA A 191 -13.35 -9.49 1.90
C ALA A 191 -13.63 -8.91 3.30
N TRP A 192 -13.32 -9.67 4.36
CA TRP A 192 -13.47 -9.17 5.72
C TRP A 192 -12.45 -8.09 6.09
N SER A 193 -11.29 -8.04 5.43
CA SER A 193 -10.33 -6.95 5.62
C SER A 193 -10.91 -5.64 5.10
N GLU A 194 -11.46 -5.63 3.88
CA GLU A 194 -12.12 -4.45 3.29
C GLU A 194 -13.34 -3.99 4.11
N LEU A 195 -14.08 -4.94 4.70
CA LEU A 195 -15.24 -4.64 5.56
C LEU A 195 -14.84 -4.26 7.00
N GLY A 196 -13.55 -4.26 7.36
CA GLY A 196 -13.08 -4.00 8.72
C GLY A 196 -13.46 -5.06 9.75
N GLN A 197 -13.84 -6.26 9.34
CA GLN A 197 -14.31 -7.37 10.18
C GLN A 197 -13.16 -8.19 10.78
N ASN A 198 -12.25 -7.52 11.50
CA ASN A 198 -11.03 -8.12 12.05
C ASN A 198 -11.30 -9.25 13.07
N ASP A 199 -12.37 -9.13 13.87
CA ASP A 199 -12.75 -10.15 14.86
C ASP A 199 -13.16 -11.47 14.18
N LYS A 200 -13.84 -11.39 13.04
CA LYS A 200 -14.21 -12.58 12.24
C LYS A 200 -12.99 -13.24 11.65
N ARG A 201 -12.05 -12.46 11.09
CA ARG A 201 -10.77 -12.95 10.56
C ARG A 201 -10.01 -13.75 11.63
N GLN A 202 -9.89 -13.20 12.83
CA GLN A 202 -9.21 -13.87 13.93
C GLN A 202 -9.94 -15.15 14.38
N SER A 203 -11.28 -15.09 14.48
CA SER A 203 -12.10 -16.25 14.87
C SER A 203 -11.97 -17.39 13.88
N LEU A 204 -12.01 -17.11 12.57
CA LEU A 204 -11.87 -18.14 11.53
C LEU A 204 -10.48 -18.78 11.55
N VAL A 205 -9.41 -18.01 11.75
CA VAL A 205 -8.06 -18.56 11.90
C VAL A 205 -7.99 -19.54 13.07
N GLN A 206 -8.56 -19.20 14.23
CA GLN A 206 -8.61 -20.09 15.40
C GLN A 206 -9.43 -21.36 15.09
N GLU A 207 -10.54 -21.20 14.38
CA GLU A 207 -11.39 -22.32 13.99
C GLU A 207 -10.69 -23.29 13.03
N LEU A 208 -9.97 -22.77 12.03
CA LEU A 208 -9.19 -23.58 11.08
C LEU A 208 -8.05 -24.32 11.78
N GLN A 209 -7.41 -23.74 12.80
CA GLN A 209 -6.41 -24.43 13.61
C GLN A 209 -6.98 -25.65 14.36
N VAL A 210 -8.28 -25.63 14.69
CA VAL A 210 -8.96 -26.76 15.34
C VAL A 210 -9.48 -27.77 14.32
N ARG A 211 -10.25 -27.31 13.33
CA ARG A 211 -11.04 -28.14 12.41
C ARG A 211 -10.33 -28.51 11.11
N GLY A 212 -9.31 -27.76 10.70
CA GLY A 212 -8.61 -27.93 9.43
C GLY A 212 -7.72 -29.16 9.38
N ASP A 213 -7.51 -29.70 8.18
CA ASP A 213 -6.40 -30.61 7.91
C ASP A 213 -5.04 -29.87 8.01
N ARG A 214 -3.93 -30.63 8.05
CA ARG A 214 -2.60 -30.05 8.29
C ARG A 214 -2.25 -28.90 7.33
N PRO A 215 -2.45 -29.01 6.00
CA PRO A 215 -2.15 -27.89 5.10
C PRO A 215 -3.05 -26.67 5.37
N LEU A 216 -4.36 -26.84 5.59
CA LEU A 216 -5.24 -25.70 5.89
C LEU A 216 -4.88 -25.00 7.22
N LYS A 217 -4.36 -25.75 8.21
CA LYS A 217 -3.80 -25.13 9.43
C LYS A 217 -2.58 -24.27 9.12
N SER A 218 -1.73 -24.72 8.20
CA SER A 218 -0.58 -23.93 7.74
C SER A 218 -1.07 -22.63 7.11
N ASP A 219 -2.01 -22.68 6.17
CA ASP A 219 -2.56 -21.50 5.48
C ASP A 219 -3.16 -20.47 6.47
N ALA A 220 -3.90 -20.94 7.47
CA ALA A 220 -4.46 -20.09 8.52
C ALA A 220 -3.37 -19.36 9.34
N LEU A 221 -2.29 -20.07 9.67
CA LEU A 221 -1.14 -19.51 10.40
C LEU A 221 -0.28 -18.60 9.51
N GLN A 222 -0.16 -18.88 8.22
CA GLN A 222 0.48 -17.99 7.26
C GLN A 222 -0.24 -16.64 7.22
N ARG A 223 -1.58 -16.64 7.15
CA ARG A 223 -2.38 -15.41 7.18
C ARG A 223 -2.24 -14.65 8.49
N LEU A 224 -2.17 -15.34 9.63
CA LEU A 224 -1.94 -14.72 10.92
C LEU A 224 -0.52 -14.12 11.03
N THR A 225 0.48 -14.76 10.42
CA THR A 225 1.85 -14.23 10.34
C THR A 225 1.85 -12.87 9.65
N THR A 226 1.18 -12.73 8.50
CA THR A 226 1.06 -11.45 7.79
C THR A 226 0.36 -10.40 8.66
N ILE A 227 -0.78 -10.73 9.27
CA ILE A 227 -1.53 -9.80 10.15
C ILE A 227 -0.66 -9.29 11.32
N LEU A 228 0.18 -10.16 11.90
CA LEU A 228 1.06 -9.79 13.01
C LEU A 228 2.24 -8.94 12.52
N ALA A 229 2.82 -9.28 11.37
CA ALA A 229 3.89 -8.51 10.75
C ALA A 229 3.43 -7.09 10.36
N ASP A 230 2.24 -6.95 9.78
CA ASP A 230 1.64 -5.66 9.43
C ASP A 230 1.41 -4.77 10.67
N ARG A 231 1.23 -5.38 11.85
CA ARG A 231 1.10 -4.67 13.14
C ARG A 231 2.46 -4.37 13.81
N GLY A 232 3.57 -4.80 13.20
CA GLY A 232 4.92 -4.68 13.77
C GLY A 232 5.22 -5.66 14.91
N ASP A 233 4.33 -6.64 15.20
CA ASP A 233 4.59 -7.68 16.20
C ASP A 233 5.36 -8.85 15.57
N TYR A 234 6.61 -8.57 15.19
CA TYR A 234 7.47 -9.55 14.51
C TYR A 234 7.75 -10.77 15.39
N ALA A 235 7.82 -10.61 16.71
CA ALA A 235 8.04 -11.73 17.62
C ALA A 235 6.90 -12.77 17.54
N ALA A 236 5.65 -12.30 17.59
CA ALA A 236 4.49 -13.17 17.42
C ALA A 236 4.36 -13.68 15.98
N ALA A 237 4.69 -12.85 14.98
CA ALA A 237 4.70 -13.26 13.58
C ALA A 237 5.65 -14.44 13.35
N TRP A 238 6.89 -14.36 13.84
CA TRP A 238 7.88 -15.44 13.71
C TRP A 238 7.51 -16.71 14.46
N HIS A 239 6.82 -16.60 15.60
CA HIS A 239 6.28 -17.76 16.30
C HIS A 239 5.25 -18.49 15.42
N THR A 240 4.29 -17.74 14.89
CA THR A 240 3.21 -18.24 14.04
C THR A 240 3.76 -18.83 12.74
N PHE A 241 4.74 -18.17 12.12
CA PHE A 241 5.42 -18.66 10.91
C PHE A 241 6.05 -20.04 11.13
N LYS A 242 6.75 -20.24 12.26
CA LYS A 242 7.38 -21.52 12.59
C LYS A 242 6.36 -22.64 12.76
N GLU A 243 5.22 -22.34 13.39
CA GLU A 243 4.12 -23.31 13.49
C GLU A 243 3.53 -23.64 12.11
N ALA A 244 3.32 -22.64 11.26
CA ALA A 244 2.85 -22.84 9.89
C ALA A 244 3.78 -23.78 9.10
N SER A 245 5.09 -23.53 9.19
CA SER A 245 6.12 -24.35 8.55
C SER A 245 6.16 -25.79 9.10
N ALA A 246 5.91 -25.98 10.39
CA ALA A 246 5.83 -27.33 10.97
C ALA A 246 4.64 -28.14 10.46
N PHE A 247 3.54 -27.48 10.06
CA PHE A 247 2.38 -28.15 9.47
C PHE A 247 2.60 -28.55 8.02
N ASN A 248 3.18 -27.66 7.20
CA ASN A 248 3.38 -27.86 5.75
C ASN A 248 4.76 -27.35 5.26
N PRO A 249 5.88 -28.02 5.59
CA PRO A 249 7.23 -27.46 5.41
C PRO A 249 7.68 -27.28 3.95
N ASN A 250 7.01 -27.93 3.01
CA ASN A 250 7.35 -27.88 1.58
C ASN A 250 6.49 -26.89 0.80
N ASP A 251 5.61 -26.14 1.48
CA ASP A 251 4.75 -25.15 0.86
C ASP A 251 5.56 -23.99 0.27
N PRO A 252 5.51 -23.75 -1.05
CA PRO A 252 6.17 -22.60 -1.66
C PRO A 252 5.69 -21.26 -1.08
N ALA A 253 4.45 -21.15 -0.59
CA ALA A 253 3.93 -19.91 -0.01
C ALA A 253 4.74 -19.46 1.22
N LEU A 254 5.29 -20.41 1.98
CA LEU A 254 6.16 -20.11 3.14
C LEU A 254 7.45 -19.39 2.74
N SER A 255 7.97 -19.63 1.54
CA SER A 255 9.20 -18.97 1.09
C SER A 255 9.02 -17.46 0.95
N PHE A 256 7.94 -17.03 0.30
CA PHE A 256 7.65 -15.62 0.10
C PHE A 256 7.25 -14.96 1.41
N LEU A 257 6.48 -15.65 2.25
CA LEU A 257 6.12 -15.16 3.57
C LEU A 257 7.37 -14.90 4.43
N GLU A 258 8.32 -15.85 4.49
CA GLU A 258 9.55 -15.67 5.26
C GLU A 258 10.34 -14.44 4.78
N VAL A 259 10.56 -14.34 3.48
CA VAL A 259 11.35 -13.24 2.90
C VAL A 259 10.63 -11.91 3.11
N THR A 260 9.31 -11.84 2.89
CA THR A 260 8.54 -10.61 3.04
C THR A 260 8.50 -10.14 4.50
N VAL A 261 8.35 -11.05 5.47
CA VAL A 261 8.41 -10.70 6.90
C VAL A 261 9.81 -10.16 7.25
N LEU A 262 10.89 -10.79 6.78
CA LEU A 262 12.26 -10.29 6.98
C LEU A 262 12.45 -8.89 6.38
N VAL A 263 11.91 -8.64 5.19
CA VAL A 263 11.97 -7.30 4.55
C VAL A 263 11.20 -6.28 5.38
N SER A 264 9.97 -6.60 5.79
CA SER A 264 9.16 -5.71 6.62
C SER A 264 9.79 -5.40 7.98
N GLU A 265 10.51 -6.35 8.58
CA GLU A 265 11.26 -6.17 9.83
C GLU A 265 12.59 -5.41 9.62
N GLY A 266 13.01 -5.17 8.37
CA GLY A 266 14.27 -4.52 8.03
C GLY A 266 15.51 -5.43 8.07
N ARG A 267 15.33 -6.76 8.17
CA ARG A 267 16.40 -7.77 8.16
C ARG A 267 16.81 -8.14 6.73
N LEU A 268 17.24 -7.14 5.96
CA LEU A 268 17.45 -7.25 4.51
C LEU A 268 18.53 -8.28 4.12
N ASP A 269 19.64 -8.34 4.83
CA ASP A 269 20.72 -9.30 4.52
C ASP A 269 20.26 -10.76 4.73
N GLU A 270 19.48 -10.98 5.78
CA GLU A 270 18.89 -12.28 6.04
C GLU A 270 17.82 -12.62 5.00
N ALA A 271 16.96 -11.66 4.63
CA ALA A 271 15.97 -11.82 3.56
C ALA A 271 16.64 -12.30 2.27
N ARG A 272 17.76 -11.67 1.88
CA ARG A 272 18.53 -12.05 0.67
C ARG A 272 19.06 -13.48 0.77
N THR A 273 19.68 -13.84 1.89
CA THR A 273 20.22 -15.19 2.11
C THR A 273 19.11 -16.25 2.09
N ARG A 274 17.98 -15.98 2.75
CA ARG A 274 16.83 -16.88 2.79
C ARG A 274 16.17 -17.03 1.42
N ALA A 275 16.04 -15.95 0.66
CA ALA A 275 15.50 -15.99 -0.70
C ALA A 275 16.34 -16.88 -1.63
N ARG A 276 17.68 -16.77 -1.62
CA ARG A 276 18.58 -17.66 -2.39
C ARG A 276 18.44 -19.12 -1.97
N TRP A 277 18.33 -19.36 -0.66
CA TRP A 277 18.16 -20.70 -0.13
C TRP A 277 16.84 -21.31 -0.59
N TRP A 278 15.73 -20.57 -0.51
CA TRP A 278 14.41 -21.04 -0.95
C TRP A 278 14.37 -21.29 -2.45
N ALA A 279 14.92 -20.40 -3.27
CA ALA A 279 15.04 -20.61 -4.70
C ALA A 279 15.77 -21.93 -5.02
N SER A 280 16.89 -22.18 -4.32
CA SER A 280 17.65 -23.42 -4.44
C SER A 280 16.89 -24.66 -3.94
N PHE A 281 16.11 -24.51 -2.86
CA PHE A 281 15.30 -25.57 -2.28
C PHE A 281 14.14 -25.97 -3.21
N LEU A 282 13.38 -24.99 -3.72
CA LEU A 282 12.27 -25.20 -4.65
C LEU A 282 12.76 -25.76 -6.00
N ALA A 283 13.89 -25.28 -6.52
CA ALA A 283 14.48 -25.79 -7.76
C ALA A 283 14.78 -27.30 -7.73
N ARG A 284 15.08 -27.87 -6.55
CA ARG A 284 15.32 -29.31 -6.39
C ARG A 284 14.07 -30.17 -6.55
N GLN A 285 12.88 -29.58 -6.42
CA GLN A 285 11.61 -30.30 -6.59
C GLN A 285 11.32 -30.60 -8.07
N ARG A 286 11.96 -29.89 -9.01
CA ARG A 286 11.82 -30.08 -10.47
C ARG A 286 10.39 -29.98 -10.98
N ASP A 287 9.60 -29.16 -10.31
CA ASP A 287 8.23 -28.86 -10.70
C ASP A 287 8.21 -27.64 -11.64
N PRO A 288 7.72 -27.77 -12.89
CA PRO A 288 7.60 -26.65 -13.82
C PRO A 288 6.77 -25.49 -13.27
N ASP A 289 5.79 -25.76 -12.40
CA ASP A 289 4.91 -24.73 -11.84
C ASP A 289 5.64 -23.82 -10.83
N LEU A 290 6.84 -24.23 -10.39
CA LEU A 290 7.70 -23.44 -9.49
C LEU A 290 8.68 -22.51 -10.22
N ALA A 291 8.74 -22.54 -11.56
CA ALA A 291 9.71 -21.75 -12.32
C ALA A 291 9.59 -20.24 -12.03
N HIS A 292 8.38 -19.70 -12.09
CA HIS A 292 8.13 -18.28 -11.80
C HIS A 292 8.35 -17.93 -10.31
N PRO A 293 7.84 -18.70 -9.32
CA PRO A 293 8.20 -18.54 -7.92
C PRO A 293 9.72 -18.48 -7.65
N ILE A 294 10.50 -19.35 -8.30
CA ILE A 294 11.96 -19.40 -8.15
C ILE A 294 12.60 -18.12 -8.69
N GLU A 295 12.18 -17.66 -9.87
CA GLU A 295 12.66 -16.42 -10.47
C GLU A 295 12.43 -15.23 -9.53
N ARG A 296 11.22 -15.10 -8.98
CA ARG A 296 10.88 -14.02 -8.04
C ARG A 296 11.72 -14.05 -6.76
N LEU A 297 12.00 -15.24 -6.21
CA LEU A 297 12.90 -15.37 -5.05
C LEU A 297 14.35 -14.96 -5.39
N LEU A 298 14.82 -15.23 -6.61
CA LEU A 298 16.14 -14.78 -7.05
C LEU A 298 16.19 -13.26 -7.21
N GLU A 299 15.14 -12.65 -7.74
CA GLU A 299 15.03 -11.18 -7.78
C GLU A 299 15.06 -10.58 -6.36
N MET A 300 14.28 -11.13 -5.42
CA MET A 300 14.32 -10.70 -4.02
C MET A 300 15.68 -10.92 -3.35
N ALA A 301 16.44 -11.92 -3.78
CA ALA A 301 17.80 -12.13 -3.30
C ALA A 301 18.78 -11.03 -3.77
N ASP A 302 18.59 -10.52 -4.98
CA ASP A 302 19.41 -9.47 -5.58
C ASP A 302 18.96 -8.08 -5.11
N ASP A 303 17.67 -7.88 -4.88
CA ASP A 303 17.10 -6.67 -4.31
C ASP A 303 15.70 -6.96 -3.71
N PRO A 304 15.59 -7.11 -2.37
CA PRO A 304 14.33 -7.47 -1.74
C PRO A 304 13.20 -6.47 -1.99
N HIS A 305 13.48 -5.16 -1.99
CA HIS A 305 12.47 -4.14 -2.25
C HIS A 305 12.05 -4.10 -3.71
N LEU A 306 12.98 -4.35 -4.65
CA LEU A 306 12.64 -4.45 -6.06
C LEU A 306 11.79 -5.70 -6.34
N GLY A 307 12.09 -6.83 -5.69
CA GLY A 307 11.28 -8.04 -5.81
C GLY A 307 9.85 -7.87 -5.28
N LEU A 308 9.64 -7.08 -4.22
CA LEU A 308 8.30 -6.67 -3.77
C LEU A 308 7.63 -5.72 -4.76
N LEU A 309 8.38 -4.73 -5.26
CA LEU A 309 7.88 -3.76 -6.22
C LEU A 309 7.43 -4.43 -7.53
N HIS A 310 8.10 -5.48 -7.98
CA HIS A 310 7.76 -6.17 -9.22
C HIS A 310 6.30 -6.67 -9.19
N THR A 311 5.80 -7.14 -8.04
CA THR A 311 4.38 -7.53 -7.90
C THR A 311 3.46 -6.33 -8.14
N ALA A 312 3.82 -5.16 -7.62
CA ALA A 312 3.08 -3.92 -7.83
C ALA A 312 3.12 -3.47 -9.29
N ALA A 313 4.29 -3.62 -9.92
CA ALA A 313 4.53 -3.21 -11.29
C ALA A 313 3.86 -4.13 -12.32
N GLU A 314 3.75 -5.43 -12.05
CA GLU A 314 2.94 -6.37 -12.84
C GLU A 314 1.45 -6.01 -12.77
N ALA A 315 0.97 -5.61 -11.59
CA ALA A 315 -0.40 -5.17 -11.39
C ALA A 315 -0.69 -3.79 -12.00
N ASN A 316 0.35 -2.95 -12.16
CA ASN A 316 0.22 -1.57 -12.66
C ASN A 316 1.27 -1.25 -13.76
N PRO A 317 0.88 -1.35 -15.05
CA PRO A 317 1.76 -1.03 -16.17
C PRO A 317 2.33 0.40 -16.16
N ASP A 318 1.58 1.37 -15.63
CA ASP A 318 2.03 2.77 -15.55
C ASP A 318 3.13 2.95 -14.51
N LEU A 319 3.05 2.23 -13.38
CA LEU A 319 4.12 2.19 -12.38
C LEU A 319 5.41 1.60 -12.98
N GLN A 320 5.31 0.50 -13.73
CA GLN A 320 6.45 -0.10 -14.42
C GLN A 320 7.06 0.84 -15.47
N ARG A 321 6.21 1.57 -16.20
CA ARG A 321 6.65 2.58 -17.16
C ARG A 321 7.38 3.73 -16.47
N LEU A 322 6.85 4.23 -15.34
CA LEU A 322 7.51 5.26 -14.54
C LEU A 322 8.88 4.80 -14.03
N HIS A 323 8.99 3.55 -13.56
CA HIS A 323 10.26 2.97 -13.12
C HIS A 323 11.31 3.05 -14.23
N THR A 324 10.94 2.61 -15.42
CA THR A 324 11.80 2.59 -16.60
C THR A 324 12.26 4.01 -16.96
N LEU A 325 11.34 4.99 -16.93
CA LEU A 325 11.66 6.40 -17.21
C LEU A 325 12.59 7.00 -16.16
N PHE A 326 12.41 6.65 -14.87
CA PHE A 326 13.25 7.14 -13.80
C PHE A 326 14.68 6.58 -13.89
N LEU A 327 14.84 5.29 -14.18
CA LEU A 327 16.16 4.69 -14.41
C LEU A 327 16.89 5.31 -15.62
N ALA A 328 16.13 5.77 -16.62
CA ALA A 328 16.65 6.47 -17.79
C ALA A 328 16.78 8.01 -17.61
N ALA A 329 16.42 8.56 -16.43
CA ALA A 329 16.42 9.99 -16.20
C ALA A 329 17.85 10.56 -16.29
N PRO A 330 18.03 11.77 -16.88
CA PRO A 330 19.35 12.39 -16.95
C PRO A 330 19.90 12.69 -15.55
N GLN A 331 21.22 12.65 -15.38
CA GLN A 331 21.86 13.02 -14.10
C GLN A 331 21.50 14.46 -13.70
N PRO A 332 21.27 14.76 -12.40
CA PRO A 332 20.92 16.10 -11.94
C PRO A 332 21.86 17.18 -12.48
N LYS A 333 21.28 18.31 -12.90
CA LYS A 333 22.00 19.44 -13.47
C LYS A 333 21.31 20.73 -13.11
N VAL A 334 22.08 21.78 -12.82
CA VAL A 334 21.52 23.10 -12.51
C VAL A 334 20.74 23.65 -13.70
N ARG A 335 19.44 23.88 -13.49
CA ARG A 335 18.49 24.49 -14.44
C ARG A 335 17.68 25.63 -13.82
N HIS A 336 17.98 25.94 -12.55
CA HIS A 336 17.36 27.01 -11.79
C HIS A 336 18.41 28.04 -11.41
N SER A 337 18.00 29.30 -11.36
CA SER A 337 18.77 30.42 -10.85
C SER A 337 18.01 31.10 -9.72
N PHE A 338 18.70 31.79 -8.82
CA PHE A 338 18.06 32.46 -7.71
C PHE A 338 18.82 33.73 -7.35
N ALA A 339 18.11 34.70 -6.77
CA ALA A 339 18.70 35.93 -6.29
C ALA A 339 18.88 35.86 -4.77
N VAL A 340 20.06 36.24 -4.29
CA VAL A 340 20.37 36.28 -2.86
C VAL A 340 19.93 37.63 -2.28
N HIS A 341 19.16 37.56 -1.21
CA HIS A 341 18.74 38.71 -0.42
C HIS A 341 19.19 38.50 1.01
N THR A 342 19.55 39.59 1.69
CA THR A 342 19.87 39.54 3.11
C THR A 342 18.90 40.41 3.89
N GLU A 343 18.44 39.88 5.02
CA GLU A 343 17.59 40.60 5.95
C GLU A 343 18.07 40.36 7.38
N LYS A 344 17.64 41.20 8.32
CA LYS A 344 17.90 40.98 9.74
C LYS A 344 16.60 40.70 10.48
N ASP A 345 16.63 39.73 11.38
CA ASP A 345 15.51 39.48 12.28
C ASP A 345 15.43 40.50 13.43
N GLU A 346 14.45 40.33 14.30
CA GLU A 346 14.24 41.17 15.50
C GLU A 346 15.42 41.10 16.48
N GLN A 347 16.20 40.02 16.42
CA GLN A 347 17.41 39.78 17.20
C GLN A 347 18.69 40.26 16.49
N ASN A 348 18.57 40.97 15.36
CA ASN A 348 19.66 41.52 14.55
C ASN A 348 20.59 40.45 13.95
N VAL A 349 20.12 39.20 13.85
CA VAL A 349 20.78 38.08 13.15
C VAL A 349 20.59 38.27 11.65
N LEU A 350 21.67 38.11 10.89
CA LEU A 350 21.64 38.24 9.43
C LEU A 350 21.19 36.92 8.79
N HIS A 351 20.09 36.98 8.05
CA HIS A 351 19.56 35.87 7.26
C HIS A 351 19.87 36.08 5.78
N THR A 352 20.24 35.00 5.09
CA THR A 352 20.47 34.99 3.64
C THR A 352 19.38 34.14 3.02
N LEU A 353 18.51 34.75 2.23
CA LEU A 353 17.32 34.10 1.67
C LEU A 353 17.23 34.31 0.16
N THR A 354 16.35 33.54 -0.47
CA THR A 354 15.91 33.80 -1.84
C THR A 354 14.39 33.92 -1.90
N PRO A 355 13.82 34.75 -2.79
CA PRO A 355 12.37 34.81 -2.97
C PRO A 355 11.83 33.59 -3.73
N GLU A 356 12.61 33.02 -4.65
CA GLU A 356 12.22 31.91 -5.50
C GLU A 356 13.42 31.31 -6.26
N PHE A 357 13.28 30.05 -6.66
CA PHE A 357 14.15 29.39 -7.63
C PHE A 357 13.52 29.49 -9.03
N LYS A 358 14.15 30.24 -9.92
CA LYS A 358 13.65 30.50 -11.27
C LYS A 358 14.20 29.50 -12.27
N PRO A 359 13.36 28.66 -12.91
CA PRO A 359 13.82 27.81 -14.00
C PRO A 359 14.29 28.65 -15.19
N ASP A 360 15.20 28.11 -15.99
CA ASP A 360 15.54 28.70 -17.28
C ASP A 360 14.33 28.70 -18.25
N ALA A 361 14.41 29.52 -19.31
CA ALA A 361 13.27 29.72 -20.21
C ALA A 361 12.77 28.43 -20.88
N PRO A 362 13.62 27.48 -21.32
CA PRO A 362 13.17 26.16 -21.77
C PRO A 362 12.41 25.38 -20.71
N LEU A 363 12.97 25.24 -19.49
CA LEU A 363 12.34 24.47 -18.42
C LEU A 363 11.01 25.11 -17.97
N ALA A 364 10.94 26.44 -17.88
CA ALA A 364 9.72 27.17 -17.55
C ALA A 364 8.57 26.90 -18.55
N LYS A 365 8.88 26.67 -19.84
CA LYS A 365 7.87 26.29 -20.84
C LYS A 365 7.41 24.85 -20.64
N LEU A 366 8.32 23.95 -20.25
CA LEU A 366 8.00 22.56 -19.97
C LEU A 366 7.13 22.44 -18.71
N GLU A 367 7.43 23.18 -17.64
CA GLU A 367 6.60 23.23 -16.44
C GLU A 367 5.17 23.69 -16.75
N LYS A 368 5.00 24.72 -17.60
CA LYS A 368 3.66 25.13 -18.04
C LYS A 368 2.90 24.04 -18.80
N ARG A 369 3.60 23.15 -19.53
CA ARG A 369 3.00 21.99 -20.20
C ARG A 369 2.67 20.90 -19.19
N TRP A 370 3.56 20.67 -18.24
CA TRP A 370 3.35 19.73 -17.13
C TRP A 370 2.09 20.06 -16.36
N ARG A 371 1.92 21.30 -15.87
CA ARG A 371 0.72 21.73 -15.12
C ARG A 371 -0.61 21.60 -15.87
N LYS A 372 -0.57 21.51 -17.20
CA LYS A 372 -1.76 21.29 -18.04
C LYS A 372 -2.06 19.81 -18.25
N THR A 373 -1.07 18.94 -18.05
CA THR A 373 -1.14 17.51 -18.35
C THR A 373 -1.26 16.70 -17.07
N PHE A 374 -0.49 17.05 -16.04
CA PHE A 374 -0.52 16.42 -14.73
C PHE A 374 -1.59 17.08 -13.85
N HIS A 375 -2.44 16.28 -13.21
CA HIS A 375 -3.47 16.78 -12.29
C HIS A 375 -2.81 17.22 -10.97
N GLN A 376 -2.48 18.51 -10.86
CA GLN A 376 -1.80 19.03 -9.67
C GLN A 376 -2.75 19.17 -8.48
N VAL A 377 -2.62 18.25 -7.52
CA VAL A 377 -3.26 18.35 -6.21
C VAL A 377 -2.19 18.67 -5.16
N LYS A 378 -2.08 19.92 -4.73
CA LYS A 378 -1.09 20.32 -3.72
C LYS A 378 -1.74 20.36 -2.32
N PRO A 379 -1.15 19.70 -1.30
CA PRO A 379 -1.75 19.66 0.03
C PRO A 379 -1.69 21.03 0.74
N MET A 380 -2.58 21.22 1.71
CA MET A 380 -2.67 22.43 2.50
C MET A 380 -1.62 22.44 3.63
N LEU A 381 -1.29 23.65 4.11
CA LEU A 381 -0.40 23.88 5.25
C LEU A 381 0.99 23.24 5.09
N THR A 382 1.31 22.23 5.90
CA THR A 382 2.61 21.55 6.04
C THR A 382 2.51 20.05 5.72
N ALA A 383 1.35 19.60 5.22
CA ALA A 383 1.20 18.21 4.80
C ALA A 383 2.12 17.91 3.60
N VAL A 384 2.73 16.73 3.62
CA VAL A 384 3.61 16.24 2.56
C VAL A 384 2.91 15.25 1.62
N GLN A 385 1.71 14.81 1.98
CA GLN A 385 0.86 13.85 1.28
C GLN A 385 -0.49 14.49 0.92
N ASN A 386 -1.17 13.99 -0.12
CA ASN A 386 -2.46 14.52 -0.57
C ASN A 386 -3.56 13.45 -0.81
N GLY A 387 -3.23 12.16 -0.82
CA GLY A 387 -4.17 11.06 -1.08
C GLY A 387 -4.87 11.10 -2.44
N ALA A 388 -4.32 11.84 -3.42
CA ALA A 388 -4.97 12.06 -4.71
C ALA A 388 -4.68 10.91 -5.69
N GLU A 389 -5.37 9.77 -5.52
CA GLU A 389 -5.22 8.60 -6.39
C GLU A 389 -5.62 8.88 -7.85
N GLU A 390 -6.46 9.89 -8.09
CA GLU A 390 -6.98 10.25 -9.41
C GLU A 390 -5.90 10.73 -10.38
N VAL A 391 -4.70 11.06 -9.88
CA VAL A 391 -3.54 11.41 -10.73
C VAL A 391 -3.10 10.27 -11.63
N TRP A 392 -3.46 9.03 -11.29
CA TRP A 392 -3.15 7.83 -12.07
C TRP A 392 -4.17 7.57 -13.18
N GLU A 393 -5.37 8.18 -13.14
CA GLU A 393 -6.39 8.02 -14.19
C GLU A 393 -5.93 8.52 -15.56
N ASN A 394 -5.06 9.54 -15.57
CA ASN A 394 -4.46 10.09 -16.80
C ASN A 394 -2.95 9.82 -16.91
N ALA A 395 -2.47 8.74 -16.27
CA ALA A 395 -1.07 8.35 -16.24
C ALA A 395 -0.40 8.32 -17.61
N ALA A 396 -1.09 7.75 -18.60
CA ALA A 396 -0.60 7.64 -19.96
C ALA A 396 -0.13 8.99 -20.54
N ASP A 397 -0.86 10.08 -20.29
CA ASP A 397 -0.59 11.40 -20.87
C ASP A 397 0.65 12.06 -20.27
N TRP A 398 0.77 12.06 -18.93
CA TRP A 398 1.92 12.68 -18.28
C TRP A 398 3.18 11.81 -18.37
N LEU A 399 3.04 10.48 -18.42
CA LEU A 399 4.15 9.56 -18.74
C LEU A 399 4.66 9.78 -20.16
N ASP A 400 3.76 9.97 -21.14
CA ASP A 400 4.10 10.33 -22.52
C ASP A 400 4.90 11.63 -22.59
N LEU A 401 4.46 12.63 -21.84
CA LEU A 401 5.14 13.92 -21.78
C LEU A 401 6.53 13.78 -21.16
N LEU A 402 6.65 13.06 -20.06
CA LEU A 402 7.91 12.82 -19.34
C LEU A 402 8.92 12.07 -20.23
N GLN A 403 8.46 11.05 -20.96
CA GLN A 403 9.27 10.30 -21.92
C GLN A 403 9.76 11.17 -23.09
N LYS A 404 8.89 12.04 -23.63
CA LYS A 404 9.23 12.92 -24.76
C LYS A 404 10.10 14.12 -24.34
N GLN A 405 10.13 14.47 -23.05
CA GLN A 405 10.76 15.68 -22.52
C GLN A 405 11.55 15.35 -21.24
N PRO A 406 12.71 14.69 -21.35
CA PRO A 406 13.51 14.30 -20.18
C PRO A 406 14.02 15.50 -19.36
N ASP A 407 14.01 16.71 -19.91
CA ASP A 407 14.32 17.94 -19.17
C ASP A 407 13.35 18.22 -18.00
N LEU A 408 12.15 17.62 -18.00
CA LEU A 408 11.20 17.72 -16.88
C LEU A 408 11.77 17.15 -15.57
N TRP A 409 12.70 16.19 -15.65
CA TRP A 409 13.38 15.60 -14.49
C TRP A 409 14.29 16.59 -13.72
N PHE A 410 14.48 17.81 -14.24
CA PHE A 410 15.20 18.88 -13.54
C PHE A 410 14.28 19.84 -12.76
N SER A 411 12.96 19.76 -12.96
CA SER A 411 11.99 20.67 -12.33
C SER A 411 11.68 20.25 -10.90
N PHE A 412 11.72 21.20 -9.97
CA PHE A 412 11.26 20.97 -8.60
C PHE A 412 9.76 20.69 -8.52
N ASP A 413 8.95 21.33 -9.37
CA ASP A 413 7.49 21.13 -9.38
C ASP A 413 7.11 19.72 -9.86
N VAL A 414 7.82 19.21 -10.87
CA VAL A 414 7.63 17.85 -11.39
C VAL A 414 8.05 16.80 -10.37
N LEU A 415 9.23 16.94 -9.74
CA LEU A 415 9.69 15.99 -8.73
C LEU A 415 8.77 15.97 -7.50
N ASP A 416 8.27 17.14 -7.09
CA ASP A 416 7.27 17.27 -6.02
C ASP A 416 5.95 16.58 -6.35
N ASP A 417 5.44 16.77 -7.57
CA ASP A 417 4.24 16.08 -8.04
C ASP A 417 4.41 14.56 -8.08
N LEU A 418 5.53 14.07 -8.61
CA LEU A 418 5.80 12.64 -8.75
C LEU A 418 5.97 11.95 -7.38
N VAL A 419 6.70 12.56 -6.45
CA VAL A 419 6.89 12.00 -5.10
C VAL A 419 5.55 11.87 -4.37
N MET A 420 4.66 12.86 -4.49
CA MET A 420 3.32 12.77 -3.90
C MET A 420 2.43 11.75 -4.61
N ALA A 421 2.49 11.63 -5.93
CA ALA A 421 1.72 10.62 -6.66
C ALA A 421 2.14 9.20 -6.30
N LEU A 422 3.43 8.97 -6.05
CA LEU A 422 3.96 7.67 -5.63
C LEU A 422 3.58 7.32 -4.19
N ASP A 423 3.43 8.33 -3.33
CA ASP A 423 2.96 8.14 -1.95
C ASP A 423 1.51 7.62 -1.88
N THR A 424 0.69 7.86 -2.90
CA THR A 424 -0.66 7.26 -2.97
C THR A 424 -0.66 5.78 -3.35
N VAL A 425 0.50 5.21 -3.72
CA VAL A 425 0.61 3.81 -4.14
C VAL A 425 1.02 2.95 -2.95
N ASN A 426 0.03 2.33 -2.31
CA ASN A 426 0.25 1.49 -1.14
C ASN A 426 0.70 0.06 -1.49
N TRP A 427 1.90 -0.06 -2.05
CA TRP A 427 2.51 -1.35 -2.40
C TRP A 427 3.93 -1.48 -1.84
N GLY A 428 4.29 -2.70 -1.45
CA GLY A 428 5.62 -3.00 -0.94
C GLY A 428 6.73 -2.65 -1.93
N GLY A 429 7.80 -2.01 -1.44
CA GLY A 429 8.96 -1.62 -2.25
C GLY A 429 8.83 -0.29 -3.00
N VAL A 430 7.62 0.30 -3.10
CA VAL A 430 7.43 1.60 -3.74
C VAL A 430 8.20 2.70 -3.00
N THR A 431 8.11 2.73 -1.67
CA THR A 431 8.81 3.72 -0.86
C THR A 431 10.32 3.68 -1.09
N GLU A 432 10.93 2.50 -1.02
CA GLU A 432 12.40 2.36 -1.10
C GLU A 432 12.95 2.49 -2.52
N ARG A 433 12.16 2.17 -3.54
CA ARG A 433 12.61 2.17 -4.95
C ARG A 433 12.13 3.37 -5.77
N PHE A 434 11.14 4.10 -5.28
CA PHE A 434 10.62 5.30 -5.94
C PHE A 434 10.65 6.54 -5.06
N VAL A 435 9.90 6.54 -3.95
CA VAL A 435 9.71 7.75 -3.12
C VAL A 435 11.07 8.26 -2.63
N VAL A 436 11.87 7.37 -2.01
CA VAL A 436 13.20 7.73 -1.49
C VAL A 436 14.13 8.18 -2.62
N PRO A 437 14.39 7.41 -3.70
CA PRO A 437 15.28 7.86 -4.78
C PRO A 437 14.85 9.16 -5.47
N MET A 438 13.55 9.39 -5.68
CA MET A 438 13.06 10.63 -6.29
C MET A 438 13.18 11.83 -5.35
N ALA A 439 12.93 11.64 -4.06
CA ALA A 439 13.13 12.68 -3.06
C ALA A 439 14.62 13.02 -2.86
N GLU A 440 15.49 12.00 -2.90
CA GLU A 440 16.96 12.16 -2.94
C GLU A 440 17.40 12.96 -4.17
N ARG A 441 16.81 12.66 -5.34
CA ARG A 441 17.06 13.44 -6.56
C ARG A 441 16.65 14.92 -6.39
N ALA A 442 15.50 15.19 -5.76
CA ALA A 442 15.06 16.56 -5.48
C ALA A 442 16.02 17.29 -4.51
N ALA A 443 16.48 16.59 -3.46
CA ALA A 443 17.48 17.10 -2.52
C ALA A 443 18.80 17.45 -3.24
N GLU A 444 19.30 16.56 -4.09
CA GLU A 444 20.52 16.77 -4.86
C GLU A 444 20.39 17.93 -5.86
N GLN A 445 19.25 18.01 -6.56
CA GLN A 445 18.95 19.10 -7.47
C GLN A 445 18.97 20.47 -6.76
N LEU A 446 18.51 20.53 -5.50
CA LEU A 446 18.58 21.74 -4.68
C LEU A 446 20.02 22.04 -4.25
N ARG A 447 20.78 21.06 -3.76
CA ARG A 447 22.18 21.24 -3.36
C ARG A 447 23.01 21.83 -4.49
N LEU A 448 22.98 21.20 -5.67
CA LEU A 448 23.69 21.68 -6.86
C LEU A 448 23.27 23.10 -7.24
N THR A 449 21.98 23.42 -7.12
CA THR A 449 21.47 24.77 -7.41
C THR A 449 22.08 25.77 -6.42
N ILE A 450 22.00 25.53 -5.12
CA ILE A 450 22.54 26.42 -4.07
C ILE A 450 24.06 26.61 -4.23
N GLU A 451 24.79 25.53 -4.49
CA GLU A 451 26.23 25.56 -4.72
C GLU A 451 26.61 26.42 -5.93
N SER A 452 25.85 26.32 -7.03
CA SER A 452 26.09 27.15 -8.22
C SER A 452 25.92 28.65 -7.98
N GLY A 453 25.12 29.03 -6.98
CA GLY A 453 24.93 30.41 -6.55
C GLY A 453 25.92 30.89 -5.48
N ASN A 454 26.87 30.04 -5.05
CA ASN A 454 27.82 30.32 -3.96
C ASN A 454 27.16 30.81 -2.66
N ALA A 455 25.99 30.24 -2.31
CA ALA A 455 25.20 30.66 -1.15
C ALA A 455 25.03 29.54 -0.11
N PRO A 456 26.11 29.08 0.58
CA PRO A 456 26.08 27.88 1.42
C PRO A 456 25.20 27.97 2.69
N LYS A 457 24.67 29.16 3.00
CA LYS A 457 23.74 29.38 4.14
C LYS A 457 22.40 29.94 3.67
N LEU A 458 21.97 29.54 2.48
CA LEU A 458 20.71 30.01 1.90
C LEU A 458 19.52 29.40 2.63
N GLU A 459 18.68 30.26 3.18
CA GLU A 459 17.39 29.90 3.75
C GLU A 459 16.32 29.80 2.65
N CYS A 460 15.62 28.68 2.65
CA CYS A 460 14.42 28.37 1.89
C CYS A 460 13.26 28.22 2.88
N ARG A 461 12.59 29.33 3.23
CA ARG A 461 11.50 29.30 4.24
C ARG A 461 10.19 28.78 3.66
N TRP A 462 9.52 27.87 4.37
CA TRP A 462 8.25 27.24 3.93
C TRP A 462 7.10 28.23 3.70
N MET A 463 7.11 29.36 4.41
CA MET A 463 6.09 30.42 4.30
C MET A 463 6.01 31.01 2.90
N PHE A 464 7.10 31.00 2.12
CA PHE A 464 7.07 31.36 0.72
C PHE A 464 6.54 30.20 -0.10
N ARG A 465 5.38 30.39 -0.75
CA ARG A 465 4.75 29.34 -1.58
C ARG A 465 5.67 28.79 -2.66
N ALA A 466 6.56 29.63 -3.21
CA ALA A 466 7.55 29.26 -4.21
C ALA A 466 8.59 28.23 -3.73
N HIS A 467 8.81 28.10 -2.41
CA HIS A 467 9.75 27.12 -1.86
C HIS A 467 9.12 25.75 -1.61
N ARG A 468 7.79 25.64 -1.61
CA ARG A 468 7.12 24.40 -1.24
C ARG A 468 7.46 23.22 -2.16
N PRO A 469 7.54 23.37 -3.50
CA PRO A 469 7.94 22.26 -4.36
C PRO A 469 9.39 21.81 -4.14
N VAL A 470 10.24 22.71 -3.64
CA VAL A 470 11.63 22.41 -3.31
C VAL A 470 11.73 21.66 -1.98
N LEU A 471 10.98 22.10 -0.97
CA LEU A 471 11.10 21.62 0.40
C LEU A 471 10.28 20.36 0.69
N ARG A 472 9.10 20.19 0.07
CA ARG A 472 8.18 19.11 0.41
C ARG A 472 8.76 17.72 0.12
N PRO A 473 9.44 17.45 -1.01
CA PRO A 473 10.11 16.16 -1.23
C PRO A 473 11.18 15.87 -0.19
N ILE A 474 11.92 16.89 0.24
CA ILE A 474 13.00 16.75 1.23
C ILE A 474 12.39 16.50 2.62
N ALA A 475 11.27 17.15 2.96
CA ALA A 475 10.52 16.88 4.18
C ALA A 475 9.94 15.45 4.17
N MET A 476 9.37 15.02 3.05
CA MET A 476 8.92 13.63 2.86
C MET A 476 10.07 12.64 3.09
N LEU A 477 11.24 12.89 2.50
CA LEU A 477 12.42 12.06 2.71
C LEU A 477 12.81 11.94 4.19
N ALA A 478 12.74 13.03 4.95
CA ALA A 478 13.00 12.99 6.39
C ALA A 478 11.99 12.10 7.11
N PHE A 479 10.68 12.25 6.85
CA PHE A 479 9.65 11.42 7.47
C PHE A 479 9.81 9.93 7.12
N VAL A 480 10.04 9.60 5.84
CA VAL A 480 10.28 8.23 5.41
C VAL A 480 11.54 7.63 6.06
N CYS A 481 12.64 8.40 6.17
CA CYS A 481 13.84 7.93 6.86
C CYS A 481 13.59 7.65 8.35
N LYS A 482 12.75 8.47 9.01
CA LYS A 482 12.35 8.28 10.41
C LYS A 482 11.51 7.02 10.57
N GLU A 483 10.49 6.84 9.74
CA GLU A 483 9.60 5.66 9.75
C GLU A 483 10.39 4.38 9.53
N ASN A 484 11.30 4.37 8.57
CA ASN A 484 12.19 3.24 8.28
C ASN A 484 13.39 3.14 9.24
N GLN A 485 13.43 3.94 10.30
CA GLN A 485 14.50 3.97 11.31
C GLN A 485 15.92 4.14 10.74
N ASN A 486 16.03 4.75 9.56
CA ASN A 486 17.31 5.15 8.98
C ASN A 486 17.79 6.46 9.64
N TRP A 487 18.17 6.33 10.91
CA TRP A 487 18.46 7.49 11.77
C TRP A 487 19.61 8.35 11.27
N THR A 488 20.63 7.74 10.65
CA THR A 488 21.76 8.48 10.07
C THR A 488 21.27 9.41 8.98
N ARG A 489 20.51 8.88 8.01
CA ARG A 489 20.00 9.69 6.91
C ARG A 489 18.94 10.68 7.36
N PHE A 490 18.07 10.28 8.28
CA PHE A 490 17.12 11.18 8.92
C PHE A 490 17.83 12.39 9.53
N MET A 491 18.87 12.18 10.36
CA MET A 491 19.61 13.27 10.97
C MET A 491 20.25 14.20 9.92
N GLU A 492 20.88 13.65 8.88
CA GLU A 492 21.47 14.46 7.80
C GLU A 492 20.44 15.39 7.13
N VAL A 493 19.28 14.85 6.77
CA VAL A 493 18.22 15.61 6.09
C VAL A 493 17.52 16.58 7.05
N ALA A 494 17.22 16.14 8.27
CA ALA A 494 16.58 16.96 9.29
C ALA A 494 17.49 18.11 9.75
N HIS A 495 18.81 17.91 9.88
CA HIS A 495 19.74 19.01 10.14
C HIS A 495 19.66 20.06 9.04
N TRP A 496 19.73 19.63 7.78
CA TRP A 496 19.69 20.55 6.66
C TRP A 496 18.37 21.32 6.60
N LEU A 497 17.23 20.66 6.86
CA LEU A 497 15.93 21.32 6.91
C LEU A 497 15.79 22.29 8.10
N VAL A 498 16.13 21.84 9.31
CA VAL A 498 15.82 22.57 10.56
C VAL A 498 16.85 23.65 10.87
N LEU A 499 18.13 23.41 10.56
CA LEU A 499 19.21 24.30 10.96
C LEU A 499 19.61 25.28 9.85
N GLU A 500 19.36 24.93 8.59
CA GLU A 500 19.86 25.67 7.42
C GLU A 500 18.73 26.15 6.49
N LEU A 501 17.97 25.25 5.85
CA LEU A 501 16.99 25.62 4.82
C LEU A 501 15.78 26.34 5.42
N ASN A 502 15.09 25.73 6.39
CA ASN A 502 13.87 26.27 6.97
C ASN A 502 14.00 26.38 8.50
N PRO A 503 14.74 27.38 9.02
CA PRO A 503 14.91 27.63 10.45
C PRO A 503 13.64 27.77 11.28
N ASN A 504 12.49 28.04 10.67
CA ASN A 504 11.21 28.10 11.36
C ASN A 504 10.58 26.72 11.57
N ASP A 505 11.15 25.68 10.95
CA ASP A 505 10.76 24.27 11.06
C ASP A 505 9.24 24.05 11.09
N ASN A 506 8.57 24.51 10.03
CA ASN A 506 7.11 24.40 9.93
C ASN A 506 6.62 22.94 9.98
N HIS A 507 7.47 21.96 9.64
CA HIS A 507 7.13 20.54 9.67
C HIS A 507 7.28 19.90 11.07
N GLY A 508 7.87 20.61 12.05
CA GLY A 508 8.04 20.09 13.40
C GLY A 508 9.19 19.07 13.56
N LEU A 509 10.11 18.99 12.59
CA LEU A 509 11.20 18.03 12.60
C LEU A 509 12.23 18.28 13.71
N ARG A 510 12.26 19.48 14.33
CA ARG A 510 13.14 19.77 15.46
C ARG A 510 12.86 18.90 16.68
N THR A 511 11.61 18.53 16.89
CA THR A 511 11.19 17.65 17.99
C THR A 511 11.73 16.24 17.76
N ASP A 512 11.50 15.71 16.55
CA ASP A 512 12.01 14.41 16.13
C ASP A 512 13.55 14.36 16.16
N LEU A 513 14.20 15.42 15.68
CA LEU A 513 15.66 15.54 15.72
C LEU A 513 16.19 15.55 17.16
N CYS A 514 15.49 16.23 18.08
CA CYS A 514 15.85 16.26 19.49
C CYS A 514 15.73 14.88 20.15
N ASP A 515 14.69 14.13 19.81
CA ASP A 515 14.46 12.77 20.34
C ASP A 515 15.49 11.78 19.80
N VAL A 516 15.85 11.90 18.51
CA VAL A 516 16.93 11.11 17.91
C VAL A 516 18.29 11.45 18.51
N TYR A 517 18.56 12.72 18.84
CA TYR A 517 19.78 13.06 19.58
C TYR A 517 19.85 12.39 20.95
N ALA A 518 18.73 12.27 21.66
CA ALA A 518 18.68 11.55 22.94
C ALA A 518 19.01 10.07 22.74
N ARG A 519 18.44 9.44 21.69
CA ARG A 519 18.72 8.06 21.29
C ARG A 519 20.22 7.79 21.05
N PHE A 520 20.93 8.72 20.42
CA PHE A 520 22.36 8.58 20.11
C PHE A 520 23.29 9.33 21.07
N ALA A 521 22.79 9.73 22.24
CA ALA A 521 23.57 10.41 23.28
C ALA A 521 24.30 11.69 22.79
N ARG A 522 23.70 12.41 21.83
CA ARG A 522 24.17 13.70 21.28
C ARG A 522 23.80 14.87 22.21
N TRP A 523 24.26 14.81 23.47
CA TRP A 523 23.80 15.71 24.55
C TRP A 523 24.04 17.20 24.26
N GLN A 524 25.19 17.54 23.67
CA GLN A 524 25.51 18.94 23.38
C GLN A 524 24.58 19.49 22.29
N ASP A 525 24.22 18.68 21.29
CA ASP A 525 23.32 19.12 20.21
C ASP A 525 21.89 19.32 20.71
N ILE A 526 21.44 18.54 21.68
CA ILE A 526 20.16 18.78 22.37
C ILE A 526 20.17 20.17 23.02
N LEU A 527 21.23 20.52 23.75
CA LEU A 527 21.34 21.83 24.38
C LEU A 527 21.43 22.97 23.35
N ASN A 528 22.16 22.76 22.25
CA ASN A 528 22.26 23.74 21.17
C ASN A 528 20.89 23.95 20.49
N LEU A 529 20.15 22.86 20.24
CA LEU A 529 18.83 22.91 19.62
C LEU A 529 17.80 23.58 20.53
N GLN A 530 17.77 23.23 21.82
CA GLN A 530 16.92 23.90 22.81
C GLN A 530 17.26 25.39 22.94
N GLY A 531 18.55 25.75 22.88
CA GLY A 531 18.99 27.14 22.88
C GLY A 531 18.54 27.93 21.65
N ARG A 532 18.36 27.27 20.51
CA ARG A 532 17.82 27.88 19.27
C ARG A 532 16.30 28.09 19.34
N TYR A 533 15.58 27.22 20.04
CA TYR A 533 14.12 27.30 20.20
C TYR A 533 13.74 27.34 21.70
N PRO A 534 14.12 28.40 22.44
CA PRO A 534 13.92 28.46 23.89
C PRO A 534 12.43 28.44 24.27
N ASP A 535 11.57 28.98 23.41
CA ASP A 535 10.13 29.13 23.63
C ASP A 535 9.30 28.02 22.97
N ASP A 536 9.92 26.90 22.59
CA ASP A 536 9.21 25.78 21.98
C ASP A 536 8.12 25.20 22.88
N ILE A 537 6.91 25.05 22.36
CA ILE A 537 5.75 24.63 23.14
C ILE A 537 5.70 23.12 23.40
N GLN A 538 6.42 22.32 22.61
CA GLN A 538 6.39 20.87 22.73
C GLN A 538 7.34 20.37 23.83
N PRO A 539 7.02 19.25 24.50
CA PRO A 539 7.83 18.77 25.62
C PRO A 539 9.27 18.36 25.25
N SER A 540 9.51 17.85 24.04
CA SER A 540 10.76 17.17 23.67
C SER A 540 12.00 18.03 23.90
N LEU A 541 12.05 19.26 23.36
CA LEU A 541 13.25 20.09 23.46
C LEU A 541 13.61 20.42 24.91
N LEU A 542 12.61 20.78 25.72
CA LEU A 542 12.84 21.19 27.11
C LEU A 542 13.20 19.99 28.00
N LEU A 543 12.45 18.89 27.90
CA LEU A 543 12.71 17.70 28.73
C LEU A 543 13.99 16.99 28.30
N ASN A 544 14.30 16.90 27.01
CA ASN A 544 15.56 16.32 26.56
C ASN A 544 16.74 17.19 26.98
N ALA A 545 16.59 18.52 27.02
CA ALA A 545 17.62 19.39 27.58
C ALA A 545 17.87 19.17 29.07
N VAL A 546 16.84 18.79 29.85
CA VAL A 546 17.02 18.34 31.24
C VAL A 546 17.90 17.09 31.28
N LEU A 547 17.56 16.08 30.49
CA LEU A 547 18.32 14.84 30.41
C LEU A 547 19.77 15.11 29.97
N ALA A 548 19.98 15.93 28.93
CA ALA A 548 21.29 16.32 28.43
C ALA A 548 22.14 17.05 29.49
N ALA A 549 21.57 18.04 30.19
CA ALA A 549 22.27 18.75 31.25
C ALA A 549 22.65 17.82 32.41
N TYR A 550 21.74 16.91 32.79
CA TYR A 550 22.02 15.88 33.79
C TYR A 550 23.18 14.96 33.34
N LYS A 551 23.17 14.53 32.07
CA LYS A 551 24.22 13.68 31.49
C LYS A 551 25.58 14.37 31.42
N LEU A 552 25.59 15.67 31.16
CA LEU A 552 26.78 16.52 31.16
C LEU A 552 27.20 16.97 32.57
N GLN A 553 26.52 16.49 33.62
CA GLN A 553 26.80 16.78 35.02
C GLN A 553 26.60 18.26 35.43
N ASP A 554 25.90 19.04 34.60
CA ASP A 554 25.46 20.39 34.95
C ASP A 554 24.14 20.32 35.73
N THR A 555 24.26 19.90 36.99
CA THR A 555 23.10 19.65 37.87
C THR A 555 22.28 20.90 38.15
N ALA A 556 22.92 22.08 38.20
CA ALA A 556 22.25 23.36 38.40
C ALA A 556 21.35 23.70 37.20
N LYS A 557 21.89 23.59 35.98
CA LYS A 557 21.11 23.79 34.75
C LYS A 557 20.01 22.74 34.58
N ALA A 558 20.31 21.48 34.85
CA ALA A 558 19.33 20.40 34.78
C ALA A 558 18.14 20.64 35.73
N GLN A 559 18.41 21.08 36.96
CA GLN A 559 17.37 21.41 37.92
C GLN A 559 16.54 22.64 37.48
N ALA A 560 17.19 23.69 36.97
CA ALA A 560 16.50 24.87 36.46
C ALA A 560 15.57 24.52 35.29
N LEU A 561 16.06 23.76 34.31
CA LEU A 561 15.27 23.29 33.16
C LEU A 561 14.12 22.39 33.61
N LEU A 562 14.31 21.51 34.60
CA LEU A 562 13.26 20.63 35.10
C LEU A 562 12.12 21.43 35.77
N TRP A 563 12.46 22.49 36.49
CA TRP A 563 11.46 23.37 37.07
C TRP A 563 10.71 24.17 36.01
N GLU A 564 11.38 24.55 34.94
CA GLU A 564 10.74 25.20 33.81
C GLU A 564 9.80 24.24 33.08
N ALA A 565 10.25 23.01 32.83
CA ALA A 565 9.41 21.94 32.26
C ALA A 565 8.16 21.70 33.11
N LYS A 566 8.29 21.70 34.44
CA LYS A 566 7.15 21.52 35.35
C LYS A 566 6.09 22.62 35.19
N LYS A 567 6.49 23.84 34.83
CA LYS A 567 5.55 24.94 34.59
C LYS A 567 4.93 24.86 33.20
N ARG A 568 5.74 24.60 32.18
CA ARG A 568 5.35 24.69 30.76
C ARG A 568 4.66 23.42 30.25
N CYS A 569 5.13 22.25 30.64
CA CYS A 569 4.58 20.95 30.23
C CYS A 569 4.30 20.03 31.45
N PRO A 570 3.43 20.45 32.40
CA PRO A 570 3.18 19.72 33.65
C PRO A 570 2.66 18.29 33.43
N ALA A 571 1.86 18.05 32.38
CA ALA A 571 1.34 16.74 32.04
C ALA A 571 2.47 15.76 31.66
N ALA A 572 3.41 16.20 30.84
CA ALA A 572 4.58 15.43 30.41
C ALA A 572 5.51 15.13 31.59
N VAL A 573 5.84 16.14 32.42
CA VAL A 573 6.66 15.93 33.63
C VAL A 573 6.00 14.94 34.59
N LYS A 574 4.70 15.07 34.83
CA LYS A 574 3.97 14.14 35.71
C LYS A 574 4.07 12.72 35.19
N MET A 575 3.71 12.49 33.92
CA MET A 575 3.67 11.17 33.32
C MET A 575 5.06 10.53 33.19
N LEU A 576 6.09 11.31 32.84
CA LEU A 576 7.47 10.84 32.77
C LEU A 576 7.95 10.22 34.09
N LEU A 577 7.58 10.85 35.21
CA LEU A 577 8.02 10.46 36.55
C LEU A 577 7.17 9.35 37.20
N GLU A 578 6.03 9.00 36.60
CA GLU A 578 5.20 7.88 37.04
C GLU A 578 6.00 6.56 37.01
N ALA A 579 5.65 5.63 37.90
CA ALA A 579 6.32 4.34 37.98
C ALA A 579 6.09 3.52 36.69
N ASP A 580 4.83 3.53 36.22
CA ASP A 580 4.35 2.74 35.09
C ASP A 580 3.27 3.55 34.32
N PRO A 581 3.68 4.51 33.47
CA PRO A 581 2.75 5.34 32.70
C PRO A 581 1.94 4.48 31.72
N LYS A 582 0.64 4.75 31.61
CA LYS A 582 -0.28 3.98 30.78
C LYS A 582 -0.57 4.67 29.45
N PRO A 583 -0.84 3.89 28.37
CA PRO A 583 -1.23 4.44 27.09
C PRO A 583 -2.41 5.40 27.18
N VAL A 584 -2.30 6.53 26.50
CA VAL A 584 -3.36 7.53 26.38
C VAL A 584 -3.88 7.50 24.94
N LYS A 585 -5.20 7.51 24.78
CA LYS A 585 -5.84 7.58 23.46
C LYS A 585 -5.70 8.99 22.88
N PRO A 586 -5.75 9.15 21.54
CA PRO A 586 -5.79 10.47 20.92
C PRO A 586 -6.95 11.33 21.42
N ASP A 587 -6.78 12.66 21.34
CA ASP A 587 -7.77 13.61 21.87
C ASP A 587 -9.05 13.66 21.01
N ASP A 588 -8.99 13.20 19.75
CA ASP A 588 -10.15 13.01 18.88
C ASP A 588 -10.02 11.77 17.97
N GLN A 589 -11.08 11.48 17.22
CA GLN A 589 -11.16 10.31 16.32
C GLN A 589 -10.24 10.38 15.09
N HIS A 590 -9.65 11.55 14.80
CA HIS A 590 -8.72 11.77 13.69
C HIS A 590 -7.27 11.80 14.15
N GLY A 591 -6.99 11.45 15.40
CA GLY A 591 -5.62 11.46 15.94
C GLY A 591 -5.16 12.84 16.42
N GLY A 592 -6.08 13.78 16.68
CA GLY A 592 -5.75 15.12 17.13
C GLY A 592 -4.92 15.14 18.42
N ILE A 593 -4.04 16.15 18.51
CA ILE A 593 -3.15 16.40 19.65
C ILE A 593 -3.47 17.78 20.23
N VAL A 594 -3.91 17.81 21.49
CA VAL A 594 -4.05 19.06 22.25
C VAL A 594 -2.71 19.42 22.88
N VAL A 595 -2.17 20.60 22.55
CA VAL A 595 -0.93 21.13 23.13
C VAL A 595 -1.04 21.20 24.66
N GLY A 596 -0.06 20.63 25.36
CA GLY A 596 -0.04 20.49 26.82
C GLY A 596 -0.95 19.38 27.36
N GLY A 597 -1.62 18.62 26.49
CA GLY A 597 -2.56 17.56 26.82
C GLY A 597 -1.89 16.28 27.33
N LYS A 598 -2.73 15.32 27.76
CA LYS A 598 -2.24 14.00 28.21
C LYS A 598 -1.76 13.14 27.05
N TYR A 599 -2.35 13.28 25.87
CA TYR A 599 -1.94 12.51 24.70
C TYR A 599 -0.57 12.96 24.18
N GLU A 600 -0.32 14.28 24.08
CA GLU A 600 1.01 14.83 23.78
C GLU A 600 2.08 14.35 24.79
N ALA A 601 1.74 14.38 26.08
CA ALA A 601 2.60 13.84 27.13
C ALA A 601 2.92 12.35 26.93
N TRP A 602 1.93 11.56 26.52
CA TRP A 602 2.11 10.14 26.22
C TRP A 602 3.04 9.93 25.02
N LEU A 603 2.85 10.65 23.92
CA LEU A 603 3.72 10.56 22.73
C LEU A 603 5.19 10.82 23.08
N TYR A 604 5.47 11.84 23.89
CA TYR A 604 6.83 12.09 24.38
C TYR A 604 7.35 10.96 25.28
N VAL A 605 6.54 10.55 26.27
CA VAL A 605 6.97 9.58 27.28
C VAL A 605 7.18 8.19 26.69
N SER A 606 6.34 7.75 25.76
CA SER A 606 6.48 6.45 25.10
C SER A 606 7.79 6.34 24.33
N GLU A 607 8.19 7.42 23.66
CA GLU A 607 9.40 7.46 22.84
C GLU A 607 10.68 7.63 23.67
N VAL A 608 10.68 8.55 24.64
CA VAL A 608 11.94 9.05 25.22
C VAL A 608 12.22 8.52 26.64
N ARG A 609 11.20 8.08 27.39
CA ARG A 609 11.40 7.55 28.76
C ARG A 609 12.40 6.38 28.84
N PRO A 610 12.51 5.47 27.84
CA PRO A 610 13.55 4.44 27.85
C PRO A 610 14.97 5.02 28.05
N PHE A 611 15.28 6.17 27.46
CA PHE A 611 16.60 6.81 27.59
C PHE A 611 16.80 7.43 28.99
N TRP A 612 15.75 7.96 29.61
CA TRP A 612 15.80 8.42 31.01
C TRP A 612 16.06 7.27 32.00
N LEU A 613 15.48 6.10 31.75
CA LEU A 613 15.71 4.88 32.52
C LEU A 613 17.14 4.38 32.35
N GLU A 614 17.59 4.21 31.10
CA GLU A 614 18.94 3.77 30.75
C GLU A 614 20.00 4.62 31.46
N HIS A 615 19.77 5.93 31.51
CA HIS A 615 20.69 6.88 32.11
C HIS A 615 20.45 7.17 33.60
N LYS A 616 19.52 6.45 34.25
CA LYS A 616 19.22 6.58 35.69
C LYS A 616 18.82 8.00 36.12
N ALA A 617 18.21 8.77 35.21
CA ALA A 617 17.85 10.16 35.46
C ALA A 617 16.51 10.31 36.21
N LEU A 618 15.64 9.31 36.19
CA LEU A 618 14.29 9.40 36.78
C LEU A 618 14.30 9.59 38.30
N ASP A 619 15.16 8.88 39.04
CA ASP A 619 15.19 9.00 40.51
C ASP A 619 15.72 10.36 40.98
N TRP A 620 16.72 10.87 40.26
CA TRP A 620 17.18 12.24 40.44
C TRP A 620 16.03 13.23 40.16
N ALA A 621 15.34 13.09 39.02
CA ALA A 621 14.28 14.01 38.64
C ALA A 621 13.08 14.00 39.62
N ARG A 622 12.69 12.82 40.15
CA ARG A 622 11.67 12.70 41.21
C ARG A 622 12.02 13.47 42.49
N THR A 623 13.31 13.58 42.78
CA THR A 623 13.83 14.34 43.92
C THR A 623 13.92 15.83 43.58
N ALA A 624 14.49 16.16 42.43
CA ALA A 624 14.78 17.52 41.97
C ALA A 624 13.52 18.33 41.58
N VAL A 625 12.42 17.68 41.19
CA VAL A 625 11.14 18.33 40.83
C VAL A 625 10.40 18.93 42.05
N ARG A 626 10.81 18.56 43.26
CA ARG A 626 10.26 19.08 44.51
C ARG A 626 10.91 20.44 44.83
N PRO A 627 10.14 21.45 45.30
CA PRO A 627 10.73 22.70 45.73
C PRO A 627 11.71 22.45 46.90
N PRO A 628 12.79 23.24 47.02
CA PRO A 628 13.70 23.13 48.15
C PRO A 628 12.91 23.36 49.44
N LYS A 629 13.11 22.52 50.45
CA LYS A 629 12.55 22.76 51.77
C LYS A 629 13.03 24.14 52.23
N ARG A 630 12.10 25.08 52.47
CA ARG A 630 12.44 26.31 53.19
C ARG A 630 13.10 25.87 54.49
N ALA A 631 14.36 26.24 54.70
CA ALA A 631 14.97 26.13 56.01
C ALA A 631 14.06 26.92 56.95
N HIS A 632 13.45 26.24 57.92
CA HIS A 632 12.87 26.93 59.06
C HIS A 632 14.03 27.67 59.71
N GLY A 633 14.09 28.97 59.46
CA GLY A 633 14.99 29.85 60.18
C GLY A 633 14.73 29.65 61.66
N GLU A 634 15.78 29.26 62.37
CA GLU A 634 15.90 29.42 63.81
C GLU A 634 15.70 30.91 64.11
N GLY A 635 14.44 31.28 64.34
CA GLY A 635 14.07 32.54 64.94
C GLY A 635 14.36 32.44 66.42
N SER A 636 15.56 32.88 66.79
CA SER A 636 16.01 33.07 68.15
C SER A 636 15.04 33.96 68.93
N THR A 637 14.57 33.47 70.07
CA THR A 637 14.13 34.31 71.21
C THR A 637 15.28 35.20 71.68
N PRO A 638 14.99 36.42 72.15
CA PRO A 638 14.69 36.60 73.58
C PRO A 638 13.21 36.84 73.88
#